data_AF-A0A2P6U2C5-F1
#
_entry.id   AF-A0A2P6U2C5-F1
#
_cell.length_a   1.000
_cell.length_b   1.000
_cell.length_c   1.000
_cell.angle_alpha   90.00
_cell.angle_beta   90.00
_cell.angle_gamma   90.00
#
_symmetry.space_group_name_H-M   'P 1'
#
loop_
_entity.id
_entity.type
_entity.pdbx_description
1 polymer ?
#
loop_
_entity_poly.entity_id
_entity_poly.type
_entity_poly.pdbx_seq_one_letter_code
_entity_poly.pdbx_strand_id
1 'polypeptide(L)'
;MAAVASSQRAVCAALRTTAVQQHRSVAAAPAPARQAAVFAPKRSLAVRARRASTVAVQASGAGLPIDLRGKRAFIAGVADDQGFGWAIAKCLAEAGAEISLGVWVPALNIFETSFRRGKFDESRRLSNGSLMDFAHIYPMDAVFDTPDDVPQDVKENKRYAGNQGWTVSECAAKVAKDWGQVDILVHSLANGPEVQKSLLETSRRGYLAAMSASSYSFVSLMQRFGPLMNQGGAAISLTYVAADRVIPGYGGGMSSAKAALESDTRVLAYEAGRKYGVRVNTISAGPLGSRAAKAIGFIDDMIRYSYENAPVKKELAATEVGAVAAFLCSPLASAVTGQTLYVDNGLSVMGLAVDSKTLDRSLDTAERTKVLPLESTTLFNLHRIIQIAFCKSKMPSDSRLEQQAYAFSLRGEKLKGGKTNELAATAGTAYEAGGKTYTVTAGKRSISNTQHYVPRCIEGSREAELDVANCKYVQTRFAKATERNRQKKAPIKVWCIRGTPQEQLQAGMLAHMRMSVAAEGKLYKQVVEYEQKEAERKEQRMAAAAAKKAQRGMPAVTKKVPGFKSLGQGKLPGPAVMPGLTTETAAVAGVAALKGQNASNPLLANVPNKLWIGGQWVDALSGRTFPVLDPRTGEEVFRVAEADKADVELAVAAARKAFDHGEWPRMSGKQRGKVMMRIADLIEEHADELAAIESLDNGKPLVMSKIADIPLSADHFRYYAGWADKLHGKTIPCDNVFGKFFAYTLHEPIGVVGQIIPWNFPLLMMAWKVAPALATGNCIVLKPAEQTPLNAMRMASIFEEAGVPAGTINILPGYGPTAGAAICRHPQVDKLAFTGSTEVGRIVMREAAERIVPVSLELGGKSPLIVDKNVDVDKAVEDCHFALFFNHGQCCAAGSRTYVHEDIYDEFCEKAAARAAKRVVGDPFQEGVEQGPQIDADQLQKILSYIDIGQREGATMLCGGKQKGTAGYFVEPTVFRDVTDQMKIAQEEIFGPVQCILKYSSTEEVIERANACEYGLASGIISRDVNFINTVSRGLKAGTVWVNCYNVYESAVPFGGYKTSGIGRDKGEYALENYTVTKAVYQSLDANQPWI
;
A
#
# COMPACT_ATOMS: atom_id res chain seq x y z
N MET A 1 65.41 -18.21 -28.41
CA MET A 1 65.52 -18.89 -27.10
C MET A 1 64.08 -19.25 -26.72
N ALA A 2 63.60 -20.50 -26.71
CA ALA A 2 64.23 -21.81 -26.39
C ALA A 2 64.71 -21.86 -24.93
N ALA A 3 64.37 -22.86 -24.09
CA ALA A 3 63.45 -24.01 -24.25
C ALA A 3 62.61 -24.18 -22.94
N VAL A 4 61.77 -25.20 -22.69
CA VAL A 4 62.00 -26.66 -22.64
C VAL A 4 60.69 -27.40 -22.99
N ALA A 5 60.78 -28.66 -23.44
CA ALA A 5 59.64 -29.49 -23.84
C ALA A 5 59.60 -30.87 -23.15
N SER A 6 58.46 -31.56 -23.32
CA SER A 6 58.28 -33.02 -23.33
C SER A 6 58.70 -33.87 -22.11
N SER A 7 57.72 -34.24 -21.29
CA SER A 7 57.48 -35.62 -20.81
C SER A 7 56.02 -35.72 -20.32
N GLN A 8 55.26 -36.81 -20.40
CA GLN A 8 55.51 -38.19 -20.88
C GLN A 8 54.37 -38.65 -21.82
N ARG A 9 54.61 -39.72 -22.59
CA ARG A 9 53.55 -40.56 -23.22
C ARG A 9 53.87 -42.04 -22.97
N ALA A 10 52.81 -42.84 -22.85
CA ALA A 10 52.76 -44.30 -22.94
C ALA A 10 53.52 -45.14 -21.88
N VAL A 11 52.74 -45.80 -21.01
CA VAL A 11 53.03 -47.16 -20.53
C VAL A 11 51.75 -48.00 -20.69
N CYS A 12 51.92 -49.18 -21.30
CA CYS A 12 51.04 -50.36 -21.44
C CYS A 12 49.52 -50.29 -21.18
N ALA A 13 48.75 -50.74 -22.17
CA ALA A 13 47.44 -51.37 -21.98
C ALA A 13 47.61 -52.87 -21.63
N ALA A 14 46.60 -53.49 -21.00
CA ALA A 14 46.52 -54.94 -20.80
C ALA A 14 45.06 -55.45 -20.83
N LEU A 15 44.83 -56.50 -21.65
CA LEU A 15 43.82 -57.59 -21.57
C LEU A 15 42.36 -57.23 -21.19
N ARG A 16 41.30 -57.38 -22.01
CA ARG A 16 40.78 -58.43 -22.94
C ARG A 16 39.96 -59.57 -22.31
N THR A 17 38.83 -59.89 -22.98
CA THR A 17 37.97 -61.11 -22.90
C THR A 17 37.23 -61.38 -21.57
N THR A 18 36.04 -62.01 -21.49
CA THR A 18 35.16 -62.74 -22.46
C THR A 18 33.76 -62.07 -22.56
N ALA A 19 32.79 -62.33 -23.48
CA ALA A 19 32.30 -63.52 -24.23
C ALA A 19 31.53 -64.56 -23.34
N VAL A 20 30.41 -65.23 -23.74
CA VAL A 20 29.44 -65.13 -24.88
C VAL A 20 28.18 -66.02 -24.57
N GLN A 21 27.14 -66.07 -25.44
CA GLN A 21 25.96 -67.02 -25.43
C GLN A 21 24.86 -66.77 -24.33
N GLN A 22 23.57 -67.17 -24.47
CA GLN A 22 22.84 -67.92 -25.54
C GLN A 22 21.33 -67.56 -25.68
N HIS A 23 20.67 -68.14 -26.69
CA HIS A 23 19.22 -68.14 -27.04
C HIS A 23 18.27 -68.73 -25.95
N ARG A 24 16.91 -68.70 -25.98
CA ARG A 24 15.80 -68.49 -26.99
C ARG A 24 14.48 -68.10 -26.21
N SER A 25 13.21 -68.07 -26.64
CA SER A 25 12.46 -68.38 -27.89
C SER A 25 10.99 -67.84 -27.89
N VAL A 26 10.57 -67.23 -29.03
CA VAL A 26 9.29 -67.44 -29.79
C VAL A 26 7.88 -67.14 -29.19
N ALA A 27 7.31 -66.02 -29.68
CA ALA A 27 5.97 -65.70 -30.22
C ALA A 27 4.65 -66.50 -29.90
N ALA A 28 3.53 -65.75 -29.81
CA ALA A 28 2.21 -66.07 -30.41
C ALA A 28 1.25 -64.84 -30.51
N ALA A 29 0.28 -64.90 -31.44
CA ALA A 29 -0.92 -64.04 -31.63
C ALA A 29 -2.03 -64.96 -32.25
N PRO A 30 -3.36 -64.66 -32.32
CA PRO A 30 -4.02 -63.37 -32.58
C PRO A 30 -5.39 -63.14 -31.85
N ALA A 31 -6.30 -62.32 -32.43
CA ALA A 31 -7.70 -62.01 -32.01
C ALA A 31 -8.73 -63.04 -32.61
N PRO A 32 -10.11 -62.90 -32.63
CA PRO A 32 -10.99 -61.69 -32.56
C PRO A 32 -12.44 -61.86 -31.95
N ALA A 33 -13.34 -60.88 -32.23
CA ALA A 33 -14.83 -60.93 -32.28
C ALA A 33 -15.64 -61.06 -30.94
N ARG A 34 -16.60 -60.17 -30.57
CA ARG A 34 -17.91 -59.71 -31.16
C ARG A 34 -19.13 -60.63 -30.90
N GLN A 35 -20.16 -60.13 -30.19
CA GLN A 35 -21.58 -60.17 -30.60
C GLN A 35 -22.50 -59.27 -29.72
N ALA A 36 -23.80 -59.16 -30.06
CA ALA A 36 -24.79 -58.23 -29.47
C ALA A 36 -26.25 -58.74 -29.67
N ALA A 37 -27.26 -57.90 -29.37
CA ALA A 37 -28.73 -58.12 -29.34
C ALA A 37 -29.27 -58.66 -27.98
N VAL A 38 -30.35 -58.21 -27.31
CA VAL A 38 -31.61 -57.44 -27.57
C VAL A 38 -32.86 -58.35 -27.56
N PHE A 39 -33.85 -58.08 -26.67
CA PHE A 39 -35.32 -57.95 -26.92
C PHE A 39 -36.18 -57.88 -25.62
N ALA A 40 -36.89 -56.75 -25.41
CA ALA A 40 -38.36 -56.55 -25.20
C ALA A 40 -39.28 -57.58 -24.45
N PRO A 41 -40.57 -57.25 -24.08
CA PRO A 41 -41.22 -55.97 -23.69
C PRO A 41 -42.38 -56.01 -22.61
N LYS A 42 -42.92 -54.81 -22.29
CA LYS A 42 -44.36 -54.44 -22.02
C LYS A 42 -45.08 -54.63 -20.64
N ARG A 43 -45.58 -53.47 -20.15
CA ARG A 43 -46.90 -53.14 -19.51
C ARG A 43 -47.23 -53.44 -18.02
N SER A 44 -47.26 -52.34 -17.23
CA SER A 44 -48.38 -51.79 -16.39
C SER A 44 -49.34 -52.74 -15.62
N LEU A 45 -49.76 -52.48 -14.37
CA LEU A 45 -50.09 -51.17 -13.73
C LEU A 45 -50.16 -51.29 -12.16
N ALA A 46 -50.59 -50.22 -11.49
CA ALA A 46 -50.95 -50.07 -10.05
C ALA A 46 -49.83 -49.73 -9.04
N VAL A 47 -50.25 -49.13 -7.91
CA VAL A 47 -49.40 -48.32 -7.00
C VAL A 47 -49.20 -48.98 -5.64
N ARG A 48 -47.95 -49.00 -5.15
CA ARG A 48 -47.64 -49.11 -3.71
C ARG A 48 -46.30 -48.44 -3.40
N ALA A 49 -46.29 -47.46 -2.50
CA ALA A 49 -45.09 -46.69 -2.19
C ALA A 49 -44.21 -47.39 -1.12
N ARG A 50 -42.89 -47.49 -1.38
CA ARG A 50 -41.82 -47.55 -0.36
C ARG A 50 -40.43 -47.46 -0.98
N ARG A 51 -39.53 -46.75 -0.27
CA ARG A 51 -38.04 -46.74 -0.40
C ARG A 51 -37.48 -46.74 -1.83
N ALA A 52 -37.25 -45.55 -2.36
CA ALA A 52 -36.18 -45.37 -3.35
C ALA A 52 -34.83 -45.53 -2.62
N SER A 53 -34.00 -46.46 -3.08
CA SER A 53 -32.58 -46.55 -2.72
C SER A 53 -31.82 -45.39 -3.38
N THR A 54 -31.05 -44.62 -2.60
CA THR A 54 -30.08 -43.67 -3.17
C THR A 54 -29.04 -44.42 -3.99
N VAL A 55 -29.00 -44.15 -5.30
CA VAL A 55 -27.92 -44.61 -6.17
C VAL A 55 -26.65 -43.88 -5.76
N ALA A 56 -25.59 -44.62 -5.45
CA ALA A 56 -24.30 -44.03 -5.12
C ALA A 56 -23.71 -43.35 -6.36
N VAL A 57 -23.73 -42.01 -6.38
CA VAL A 57 -22.96 -41.23 -7.34
C VAL A 57 -21.49 -41.37 -6.95
N GLN A 58 -20.74 -42.15 -7.73
CA GLN A 58 -19.29 -42.24 -7.56
C GLN A 58 -18.66 -40.89 -7.93
N ALA A 59 -18.26 -40.11 -6.91
CA ALA A 59 -17.34 -39.00 -7.10
C ALA A 59 -15.96 -39.56 -7.46
N SER A 60 -15.68 -39.74 -8.75
CA SER A 60 -14.34 -40.10 -9.23
C SER A 60 -13.36 -38.97 -8.92
N GLY A 61 -12.27 -39.29 -8.20
CA GLY A 61 -11.28 -38.31 -7.78
C GLY A 61 -10.60 -37.61 -8.95
N ALA A 62 -10.55 -36.27 -8.88
CA ALA A 62 -9.89 -35.39 -9.85
C ALA A 62 -8.89 -34.43 -9.17
N GLY A 63 -8.19 -34.95 -8.15
CA GLY A 63 -6.98 -34.29 -7.63
C GLY A 63 -5.74 -34.70 -8.44
N LEU A 64 -4.64 -33.99 -8.25
CA LEU A 64 -3.32 -34.45 -8.74
C LEU A 64 -2.98 -35.81 -8.09
N PRO A 65 -2.34 -36.74 -8.82
CA PRO A 65 -1.93 -38.03 -8.27
C PRO A 65 -0.74 -37.85 -7.32
N ILE A 66 -1.04 -37.47 -6.07
CA ILE A 66 -0.07 -37.31 -5.00
C ILE A 66 0.28 -38.70 -4.45
N ASP A 67 1.56 -39.07 -4.54
CA ASP A 67 2.11 -40.30 -3.98
C ASP A 67 3.03 -39.98 -2.81
N LEU A 68 2.69 -40.53 -1.64
CA LEU A 68 3.44 -40.44 -0.38
C LEU A 68 3.74 -41.84 0.18
N ARG A 69 3.67 -42.90 -0.64
CA ARG A 69 3.96 -44.27 -0.18
C ARG A 69 5.38 -44.38 0.36
N GLY A 70 5.49 -44.91 1.58
CA GLY A 70 6.76 -45.01 2.31
C GLY A 70 7.22 -43.70 2.97
N LYS A 71 6.36 -42.67 3.05
CA LYS A 71 6.60 -41.45 3.81
C LYS A 71 5.95 -41.50 5.18
N ARG A 72 6.66 -41.07 6.23
CA ARG A 72 6.16 -41.02 7.62
C ARG A 72 5.69 -39.62 8.00
N ALA A 73 4.46 -39.51 8.46
CA ALA A 73 3.83 -38.27 8.89
C ALA A 73 3.49 -38.26 10.38
N PHE A 74 3.99 -37.26 11.10
CA PHE A 74 3.61 -36.96 12.48
C PHE A 74 2.70 -35.73 12.52
N ILE A 75 1.45 -35.89 12.96
CA ILE A 75 0.45 -34.81 13.02
C ILE A 75 0.17 -34.46 14.49
N ALA A 76 0.61 -33.27 14.91
CA ALA A 76 0.34 -32.72 16.23
C ALA A 76 -0.98 -31.94 16.27
N GLY A 77 -1.80 -32.18 17.29
CA GLY A 77 -3.04 -31.42 17.54
C GLY A 77 -4.32 -32.08 17.05
N VAL A 78 -4.34 -33.41 16.87
CA VAL A 78 -5.58 -34.17 16.64
C VAL A 78 -6.25 -34.49 17.97
N ALA A 79 -7.57 -34.35 18.05
CA ALA A 79 -8.38 -34.62 19.25
C ALA A 79 -9.81 -35.13 18.96
N ASP A 80 -10.33 -34.87 17.76
CA ASP A 80 -11.54 -35.45 17.20
C ASP A 80 -11.38 -35.66 15.68
N ASP A 81 -12.43 -36.15 15.02
CA ASP A 81 -12.46 -36.47 13.59
C ASP A 81 -13.06 -35.36 12.71
N GLN A 82 -13.24 -34.16 13.25
CA GLN A 82 -13.89 -33.01 12.58
C GLN A 82 -12.94 -31.80 12.40
N GLY A 83 -11.75 -31.84 12.99
CA GLY A 83 -10.72 -30.80 12.88
C GLY A 83 -9.81 -30.93 11.64
N PHE A 84 -9.16 -29.82 11.26
CA PHE A 84 -8.22 -29.79 10.13
C PHE A 84 -7.11 -30.85 10.22
N GLY A 85 -6.52 -31.06 11.41
CA GLY A 85 -5.48 -32.09 11.61
C GLY A 85 -5.93 -33.51 11.25
N TRP A 86 -7.21 -33.86 11.46
CA TRP A 86 -7.77 -35.14 11.03
C TRP A 86 -7.94 -35.21 9.51
N ALA A 87 -8.44 -34.14 8.89
CA ALA A 87 -8.58 -34.07 7.43
C ALA A 87 -7.21 -34.13 6.73
N ILE A 88 -6.18 -33.49 7.29
CA ILE A 88 -4.79 -33.59 6.82
C ILE A 88 -4.28 -35.03 6.97
N ALA A 89 -4.43 -35.64 8.14
CA ALA A 89 -4.06 -37.05 8.35
C ALA A 89 -4.73 -37.97 7.31
N LYS A 90 -6.04 -37.77 7.04
CA LYS A 90 -6.79 -38.54 6.03
C LYS A 90 -6.24 -38.33 4.61
N CYS A 91 -6.02 -37.09 4.18
CA CYS A 91 -5.50 -36.82 2.83
C CYS A 91 -4.06 -37.32 2.64
N LEU A 92 -3.23 -37.31 3.70
CA LEU A 92 -1.91 -37.93 3.68
C LEU A 92 -2.00 -39.47 3.59
N ALA A 93 -2.95 -40.09 4.31
CA ALA A 93 -3.21 -41.53 4.22
C ALA A 93 -3.82 -41.96 2.87
N GLU A 94 -4.67 -41.14 2.25
CA GLU A 94 -5.18 -41.38 0.88
C GLU A 94 -4.07 -41.34 -0.17
N ALA A 95 -3.02 -40.53 0.06
CA ALA A 95 -1.78 -40.53 -0.72
C ALA A 95 -0.79 -41.66 -0.33
N GLY A 96 -1.10 -42.47 0.70
CA GLY A 96 -0.30 -43.63 1.11
C GLY A 96 0.79 -43.37 2.16
N ALA A 97 0.77 -42.24 2.86
CA ALA A 97 1.69 -41.98 3.99
C ALA A 97 1.35 -42.84 5.22
N GLU A 98 2.38 -43.23 5.98
CA GLU A 98 2.25 -43.87 7.30
C GLU A 98 1.98 -42.77 8.36
N ILE A 99 0.90 -42.90 9.13
CA ILE A 99 0.40 -41.83 10.01
C ILE A 99 0.65 -42.14 11.49
N SER A 100 1.19 -41.15 12.22
CA SER A 100 1.19 -41.11 13.69
C SER A 100 0.66 -39.78 14.20
N LEU A 101 0.03 -39.80 15.37
CA LEU A 101 -0.65 -38.63 15.94
C LEU A 101 -0.04 -38.18 17.27
N GLY A 102 0.19 -36.88 17.43
CA GLY A 102 0.38 -36.23 18.73
C GLY A 102 -0.96 -35.72 19.26
N VAL A 103 -1.55 -36.44 20.22
CA VAL A 103 -2.90 -36.20 20.74
C VAL A 103 -2.83 -35.51 22.10
N TRP A 104 -3.64 -34.45 22.28
CA TRP A 104 -3.64 -33.66 23.51
C TRP A 104 -3.99 -34.51 24.74
N VAL A 105 -3.15 -34.51 25.77
CA VAL A 105 -3.26 -35.44 26.92
C VAL A 105 -4.65 -35.40 27.59
N PRO A 106 -5.28 -34.23 27.85
CA PRO A 106 -6.66 -34.14 28.34
C PRO A 106 -7.76 -34.74 27.43
N ALA A 107 -7.48 -34.99 26.15
CA ALA A 107 -8.38 -35.60 25.17
C ALA A 107 -8.04 -37.05 24.83
N LEU A 108 -6.80 -37.51 25.06
CA LEU A 108 -6.28 -38.82 24.63
C LEU A 108 -7.20 -40.00 24.98
N ASN A 109 -7.58 -40.14 26.26
CA ASN A 109 -8.47 -41.21 26.71
C ASN A 109 -9.83 -41.21 25.99
N ILE A 110 -10.35 -40.04 25.60
CA ILE A 110 -11.62 -39.89 24.87
C ILE A 110 -11.43 -40.26 23.40
N PHE A 111 -10.31 -39.82 22.80
CA PHE A 111 -9.94 -40.13 21.42
C PHE A 111 -9.73 -41.64 21.22
N GLU A 112 -8.86 -42.27 22.01
CA GLU A 112 -8.62 -43.72 21.94
C GLU A 112 -9.87 -44.55 22.20
N THR A 113 -10.71 -44.16 23.17
CA THR A 113 -11.95 -44.88 23.48
C THR A 113 -12.97 -44.74 22.34
N SER A 114 -12.95 -43.62 21.61
CA SER A 114 -13.82 -43.42 20.44
C SER A 114 -13.31 -44.20 19.23
N PHE A 115 -12.01 -44.18 18.98
CA PHE A 115 -11.33 -44.96 17.94
C PHE A 115 -11.53 -46.47 18.14
N ARG A 116 -11.22 -47.01 19.33
CA ARG A 116 -11.42 -48.44 19.67
C ARG A 116 -12.88 -48.89 19.68
N ARG A 117 -13.85 -47.97 19.68
CA ARG A 117 -15.29 -48.26 19.56
C ARG A 117 -15.85 -48.01 18.15
N GLY A 118 -14.99 -47.84 17.16
CA GLY A 118 -15.37 -47.64 15.76
C GLY A 118 -16.10 -46.33 15.46
N LYS A 119 -16.10 -45.36 16.39
CA LYS A 119 -16.83 -44.07 16.20
C LYS A 119 -16.31 -43.25 15.03
N PHE A 120 -15.08 -43.50 14.61
CA PHE A 120 -14.42 -42.81 13.50
C PHE A 120 -14.31 -43.70 12.24
N ASP A 121 -14.95 -44.89 12.20
CA ASP A 121 -14.82 -45.82 11.05
C ASP A 121 -15.47 -45.31 9.76
N GLU A 122 -16.40 -44.35 9.85
CA GLU A 122 -16.96 -43.64 8.70
C GLU A 122 -16.00 -42.54 8.21
N SER A 123 -15.60 -41.63 9.09
CA SER A 123 -14.72 -40.49 8.80
C SER A 123 -13.29 -40.88 8.45
N ARG A 124 -12.81 -42.06 8.88
CA ARG A 124 -11.48 -42.60 8.52
C ARG A 124 -11.48 -43.46 7.25
N ARG A 125 -12.62 -43.69 6.59
CA ARG A 125 -12.69 -44.52 5.37
C ARG A 125 -11.97 -43.85 4.20
N LEU A 126 -11.01 -44.56 3.61
CA LEU A 126 -10.23 -44.15 2.45
C LEU A 126 -10.95 -44.51 1.14
N SER A 127 -10.58 -43.85 0.05
CA SER A 127 -11.16 -44.03 -1.29
C SER A 127 -11.04 -45.46 -1.85
N ASN A 128 -10.03 -46.22 -1.41
CA ASN A 128 -9.84 -47.63 -1.73
C ASN A 128 -10.73 -48.60 -0.92
N GLY A 129 -11.60 -48.08 -0.05
CA GLY A 129 -12.51 -48.86 0.80
C GLY A 129 -11.92 -49.31 2.15
N SER A 130 -10.59 -49.21 2.34
CA SER A 130 -9.93 -49.48 3.62
C SER A 130 -10.13 -48.34 4.63
N LEU A 131 -9.65 -48.53 5.86
CA LEU A 131 -9.72 -47.55 6.94
C LEU A 131 -8.31 -46.98 7.18
N MET A 132 -8.20 -45.66 7.32
CA MET A 132 -6.99 -45.03 7.85
C MET A 132 -6.72 -45.57 9.25
N ASP A 133 -5.51 -46.08 9.45
CA ASP A 133 -5.04 -46.59 10.74
C ASP A 133 -3.83 -45.77 11.19
N PHE A 134 -3.53 -45.82 12.49
CA PHE A 134 -2.44 -45.04 13.09
C PHE A 134 -1.37 -46.00 13.60
N ALA A 135 -0.14 -45.86 13.11
CA ALA A 135 0.99 -46.68 13.58
C ALA A 135 1.24 -46.43 15.08
N HIS A 136 1.20 -45.16 15.50
CA HIS A 136 1.32 -44.76 16.89
C HIS A 136 0.40 -43.57 17.21
N ILE A 137 -0.15 -43.58 18.43
CA ILE A 137 -0.86 -42.46 19.04
C ILE A 137 -0.04 -42.05 20.27
N TYR A 138 0.53 -40.85 20.27
CA TYR A 138 1.39 -40.36 21.33
C TYR A 138 0.64 -39.37 22.23
N PRO A 139 0.78 -39.47 23.58
CA PRO A 139 0.37 -38.40 24.47
C PRO A 139 1.29 -37.19 24.21
N MET A 140 0.71 -36.02 23.94
CA MET A 140 1.48 -34.81 23.65
C MET A 140 0.75 -33.55 24.14
N ASP A 141 1.41 -32.70 24.93
CA ASP A 141 1.00 -31.31 25.11
C ASP A 141 2.08 -30.37 24.61
N ALA A 142 1.76 -29.66 23.52
CA ALA A 142 2.66 -28.78 22.81
C ALA A 142 2.90 -27.42 23.49
N VAL A 143 2.20 -27.13 24.60
CA VAL A 143 2.43 -25.93 25.41
C VAL A 143 3.78 -25.99 26.12
N PHE A 144 4.33 -27.19 26.35
CA PHE A 144 5.54 -27.42 27.14
C PHE A 144 6.61 -28.15 26.32
N ASP A 145 7.77 -27.51 26.14
CA ASP A 145 8.87 -28.07 25.36
C ASP A 145 9.62 -29.18 26.15
N THR A 146 9.82 -28.99 27.45
CA THR A 146 10.51 -29.92 28.35
C THR A 146 9.76 -30.16 29.67
N PRO A 147 10.06 -31.24 30.42
CA PRO A 147 9.44 -31.52 31.72
C PRO A 147 9.66 -30.45 32.80
N ASP A 148 10.70 -29.63 32.65
CA ASP A 148 11.04 -28.53 33.57
C ASP A 148 10.11 -27.32 33.35
N ASP A 149 9.63 -27.11 32.11
CA ASP A 149 8.68 -26.04 31.76
C ASP A 149 7.26 -26.27 32.33
N VAL A 150 6.94 -27.50 32.74
CA VAL A 150 5.59 -27.90 33.16
C VAL A 150 5.28 -27.42 34.59
N PRO A 151 4.24 -26.60 34.81
CA PRO A 151 3.81 -26.15 36.13
C PRO A 151 3.33 -27.30 37.05
N GLN A 152 3.46 -27.09 38.36
CA GLN A 152 3.13 -28.11 39.36
C GLN A 152 1.63 -28.48 39.36
N ASP A 153 0.74 -27.52 39.14
CA ASP A 153 -0.70 -27.73 39.03
C ASP A 153 -1.10 -28.54 37.77
N VAL A 154 -0.24 -28.54 36.74
CA VAL A 154 -0.38 -29.41 35.56
C VAL A 154 0.15 -30.82 35.87
N LYS A 155 1.29 -30.93 36.58
CA LYS A 155 1.85 -32.22 37.04
C LYS A 155 0.89 -33.00 37.95
N GLU A 156 0.15 -32.31 38.81
CA GLU A 156 -0.82 -32.89 39.74
C GLU A 156 -2.22 -33.10 39.13
N ASN A 157 -2.44 -32.66 37.89
CA ASN A 157 -3.75 -32.71 37.25
C ASN A 157 -4.15 -34.15 36.88
N LYS A 158 -5.32 -34.58 37.38
CA LYS A 158 -5.90 -35.93 37.16
C LYS A 158 -6.08 -36.33 35.68
N ARG A 159 -6.03 -35.39 34.73
CA ARG A 159 -6.06 -35.70 33.28
C ARG A 159 -4.68 -36.08 32.71
N TYR A 160 -3.60 -35.65 33.35
CA TYR A 160 -2.21 -35.97 32.97
C TYR A 160 -1.69 -37.16 33.79
N ALA A 161 -2.16 -37.32 35.03
CA ALA A 161 -1.87 -38.49 35.87
C ALA A 161 -2.04 -39.82 35.10
N GLY A 162 -1.02 -40.68 35.16
CA GLY A 162 -0.94 -41.94 34.40
C GLY A 162 -0.27 -41.82 33.02
N ASN A 163 -0.12 -40.61 32.46
CA ASN A 163 0.62 -40.40 31.21
C ASN A 163 2.07 -40.00 31.49
N GLN A 164 3.00 -40.56 30.72
CA GLN A 164 4.44 -40.24 30.78
C GLN A 164 4.94 -39.85 29.39
N GLY A 165 5.99 -39.02 29.32
CA GLY A 165 6.68 -38.72 28.06
C GLY A 165 5.81 -37.94 27.07
N TRP A 166 5.37 -36.74 27.45
CA TRP A 166 4.32 -36.01 26.73
C TRP A 166 4.61 -34.52 26.49
N THR A 167 5.71 -33.99 27.00
CA THR A 167 6.25 -32.71 26.51
C THR A 167 6.84 -32.87 25.10
N VAL A 168 7.05 -31.79 24.36
CA VAL A 168 7.47 -31.88 22.94
C VAL A 168 8.78 -32.64 22.77
N SER A 169 9.76 -32.39 23.66
CA SER A 169 11.05 -33.10 23.65
C SER A 169 10.93 -34.60 23.96
N GLU A 170 10.10 -35.00 24.92
CA GLU A 170 9.86 -36.41 25.23
C GLU A 170 9.09 -37.13 24.11
N CYS A 171 8.10 -36.45 23.51
CA CYS A 171 7.34 -36.99 22.40
C CYS A 171 8.23 -37.19 21.17
N ALA A 172 9.12 -36.23 20.87
CA ALA A 172 10.12 -36.36 19.81
C ALA A 172 11.09 -37.53 20.08
N ALA A 173 11.53 -37.71 21.33
CA ALA A 173 12.40 -38.83 21.72
C ALA A 173 11.72 -40.20 21.57
N LYS A 174 10.41 -40.30 21.82
CA LYS A 174 9.63 -41.52 21.52
C LYS A 174 9.52 -41.78 20.03
N VAL A 175 9.15 -40.77 19.23
CA VAL A 175 9.08 -40.91 17.76
C VAL A 175 10.44 -41.31 17.17
N ALA A 176 11.54 -40.74 17.68
CA ALA A 176 12.90 -41.14 17.30
C ALA A 176 13.22 -42.61 17.64
N LYS A 177 12.69 -43.14 18.75
CA LYS A 177 12.89 -44.53 19.16
C LYS A 177 12.03 -45.51 18.36
N ASP A 178 10.76 -45.17 18.14
CA ASP A 178 9.77 -46.08 17.59
C ASP A 178 9.75 -46.05 16.04
N TRP A 179 10.12 -44.90 15.44
CA TRP A 179 10.11 -44.67 13.98
C TRP A 179 11.46 -44.24 13.38
N GLY A 180 12.43 -43.80 14.19
CA GLY A 180 13.73 -43.30 13.71
C GLY A 180 13.64 -41.90 13.13
N GLN A 181 13.27 -41.80 11.85
CA GLN A 181 13.14 -40.55 11.10
C GLN A 181 11.72 -40.38 10.55
N VAL A 182 11.33 -39.12 10.31
CA VAL A 182 10.03 -38.74 9.73
C VAL A 182 10.22 -37.89 8.48
N ASP A 183 9.25 -37.89 7.58
CA ASP A 183 9.28 -37.07 6.36
C ASP A 183 8.40 -35.83 6.46
N ILE A 184 7.30 -35.93 7.22
CA ILE A 184 6.23 -34.94 7.28
C ILE A 184 5.93 -34.61 8.74
N LEU A 185 5.88 -33.32 9.04
CA LEU A 185 5.57 -32.75 10.35
C LEU A 185 4.41 -31.75 10.21
N VAL A 186 3.28 -32.01 10.87
CA VAL A 186 2.11 -31.12 10.80
C VAL A 186 1.80 -30.56 12.18
N HIS A 187 1.70 -29.23 12.26
CA HIS A 187 1.23 -28.48 13.42
C HIS A 187 -0.21 -28.01 13.19
N SER A 188 -1.15 -28.60 13.93
CA SER A 188 -2.59 -28.30 13.89
C SER A 188 -3.13 -27.93 15.28
N LEU A 189 -2.34 -27.21 16.08
CA LEU A 189 -2.62 -26.92 17.49
C LEU A 189 -3.45 -25.63 17.67
N ALA A 190 -4.41 -25.64 18.61
CA ALA A 190 -5.35 -24.53 18.82
C ALA A 190 -5.94 -24.47 20.26
N ASN A 191 -5.11 -24.69 21.30
CA ASN A 191 -5.57 -24.80 22.68
C ASN A 191 -5.29 -23.52 23.49
N GLY A 192 -6.22 -23.05 24.32
CA GLY A 192 -5.99 -21.93 25.23
C GLY A 192 -7.17 -21.63 26.18
N PRO A 193 -6.92 -21.18 27.43
CA PRO A 193 -7.97 -21.05 28.46
C PRO A 193 -8.88 -19.82 28.31
N GLU A 194 -8.43 -18.78 27.61
CA GLU A 194 -9.19 -17.53 27.39
C GLU A 194 -9.68 -17.39 25.93
N VAL A 195 -9.73 -18.49 25.17
CA VAL A 195 -10.06 -18.51 23.72
C VAL A 195 -11.40 -17.84 23.35
N GLN A 196 -12.38 -17.87 24.25
CA GLN A 196 -13.73 -17.30 24.04
C GLN A 196 -13.80 -15.77 24.16
N LYS A 197 -12.74 -15.13 24.64
CA LYS A 197 -12.72 -13.68 24.87
C LYS A 197 -12.32 -12.90 23.62
N SER A 198 -12.84 -11.68 23.47
CA SER A 198 -12.30 -10.74 22.48
C SER A 198 -10.85 -10.37 22.82
N LEU A 199 -10.10 -9.85 21.84
CA LEU A 199 -8.72 -9.41 22.07
C LEU A 199 -8.59 -8.38 23.22
N LEU A 200 -9.56 -7.49 23.38
CA LEU A 200 -9.58 -6.46 24.44
C LEU A 200 -9.86 -7.02 25.84
N GLU A 201 -10.50 -8.19 25.94
CA GLU A 201 -10.83 -8.86 27.21
C GLU A 201 -9.83 -9.97 27.58
N THR A 202 -8.98 -10.38 26.62
CA THR A 202 -7.95 -11.40 26.79
C THR A 202 -6.86 -10.89 27.74
N SER A 203 -6.62 -11.58 28.86
CA SER A 203 -5.57 -11.15 29.78
C SER A 203 -4.17 -11.31 29.16
N ARG A 204 -3.17 -10.52 29.59
CA ARG A 204 -1.77 -10.69 29.17
C ARG A 204 -1.28 -12.13 29.33
N ARG A 205 -1.71 -12.82 30.40
CA ARG A 205 -1.40 -14.24 30.65
C ARG A 205 -2.12 -15.15 29.66
N GLY A 206 -3.38 -14.88 29.34
CA GLY A 206 -4.16 -15.61 28.33
C GLY A 206 -3.56 -15.48 26.93
N TYR A 207 -3.13 -14.27 26.54
CA TYR A 207 -2.48 -14.03 25.24
C TYR A 207 -1.09 -14.68 25.16
N LEU A 208 -0.27 -14.62 26.22
CA LEU A 208 1.02 -15.32 26.25
C LEU A 208 0.84 -16.85 26.22
N ALA A 209 -0.17 -17.39 26.92
CA ALA A 209 -0.50 -18.81 26.82
C ALA A 209 -0.97 -19.20 25.40
N ALA A 210 -1.75 -18.34 24.74
CA ALA A 210 -2.18 -18.52 23.35
C ALA A 210 -0.99 -18.52 22.37
N MET A 211 -0.04 -17.60 22.54
CA MET A 211 1.21 -17.54 21.78
C MET A 211 2.09 -18.79 22.00
N SER A 212 2.19 -19.25 23.25
CA SER A 212 2.93 -20.47 23.62
C SER A 212 2.33 -21.71 22.95
N ALA A 213 1.00 -21.86 23.06
CA ALA A 213 0.27 -22.99 22.48
C ALA A 213 0.21 -22.97 20.94
N SER A 214 0.27 -21.79 20.32
CA SER A 214 0.07 -21.62 18.87
C SER A 214 1.37 -21.43 18.09
N SER A 215 2.12 -20.34 18.30
CA SER A 215 3.32 -20.03 17.50
C SER A 215 4.55 -20.73 18.04
N TYR A 216 4.83 -20.56 19.33
CA TYR A 216 6.06 -21.10 19.93
C TYR A 216 6.09 -22.64 19.93
N SER A 217 4.94 -23.29 20.04
CA SER A 217 4.84 -24.75 19.91
C SER A 217 5.27 -25.27 18.53
N PHE A 218 5.16 -24.47 17.46
CA PHE A 218 5.73 -24.83 16.16
C PHE A 218 7.25 -24.67 16.14
N VAL A 219 7.78 -23.61 16.76
CA VAL A 219 9.23 -23.42 16.94
C VAL A 219 9.84 -24.56 17.75
N SER A 220 9.22 -24.95 18.87
CA SER A 220 9.62 -26.13 19.67
C SER A 220 9.57 -27.42 18.83
N LEU A 221 8.48 -27.68 18.09
CA LEU A 221 8.43 -28.83 17.18
C LEU A 221 9.56 -28.81 16.15
N MET A 222 9.87 -27.68 15.51
CA MET A 222 11.00 -27.56 14.58
C MET A 222 12.37 -27.73 15.27
N GLN A 223 12.51 -27.36 16.54
CA GLN A 223 13.73 -27.61 17.32
C GLN A 223 13.90 -29.10 17.68
N ARG A 224 12.83 -29.81 18.02
CA ARG A 224 12.86 -31.20 18.52
C ARG A 224 12.74 -32.26 17.41
N PHE A 225 11.86 -32.04 16.44
CA PHE A 225 11.64 -32.96 15.30
C PHE A 225 12.53 -32.63 14.10
N GLY A 226 12.98 -31.38 13.90
CA GLY A 226 13.86 -31.01 12.78
C GLY A 226 15.10 -31.91 12.62
N PRO A 227 15.83 -32.27 13.71
CA PRO A 227 16.94 -33.25 13.66
C PRO A 227 16.53 -34.69 13.30
N LEU A 228 15.24 -35.02 13.37
CA LEU A 228 14.65 -36.32 13.04
C LEU A 228 14.04 -36.35 11.63
N MET A 229 14.00 -35.21 10.92
CA MET A 229 13.39 -35.13 9.61
C MET A 229 14.35 -35.62 8.50
N ASN A 230 13.80 -36.32 7.52
CA ASN A 230 14.50 -36.66 6.29
C ASN A 230 14.76 -35.41 5.43
N GLN A 231 15.89 -35.41 4.72
CA GLN A 231 16.21 -34.36 3.75
C GLN A 231 15.13 -34.29 2.65
N GLY A 232 14.67 -33.08 2.33
CA GLY A 232 13.52 -32.83 1.43
C GLY A 232 12.14 -32.96 2.09
N GLY A 233 12.08 -33.38 3.36
CA GLY A 233 10.87 -33.45 4.17
C GLY A 233 10.15 -32.12 4.34
N ALA A 234 8.91 -32.15 4.81
CA ALA A 234 8.01 -31.00 4.87
C ALA A 234 7.43 -30.78 6.27
N ALA A 235 7.54 -29.54 6.75
CA ALA A 235 6.85 -29.05 7.93
C ALA A 235 5.73 -28.08 7.51
N ILE A 236 4.52 -28.26 8.05
CA ILE A 236 3.36 -27.40 7.78
C ILE A 236 2.72 -26.96 9.10
N SER A 237 2.42 -25.66 9.26
CA SER A 237 1.58 -25.16 10.34
C SER A 237 0.25 -24.57 9.86
N LEU A 238 -0.74 -24.46 10.75
CA LEU A 238 -2.07 -23.91 10.45
C LEU A 238 -2.32 -22.57 11.14
N THR A 239 -2.48 -21.53 10.33
CA THR A 239 -2.80 -20.15 10.73
C THR A 239 -4.21 -19.76 10.24
N TYR A 240 -4.53 -18.49 10.44
CA TYR A 240 -5.79 -17.83 10.14
C TYR A 240 -5.50 -16.40 9.69
N VAL A 241 -6.24 -15.88 8.70
CA VAL A 241 -6.03 -14.58 8.00
C VAL A 241 -6.10 -13.30 8.88
N ALA A 242 -6.13 -13.46 10.21
CA ALA A 242 -6.05 -12.41 11.21
C ALA A 242 -4.70 -11.66 11.25
N ALA A 243 -3.68 -12.12 10.50
CA ALA A 243 -2.44 -11.37 10.27
C ALA A 243 -2.65 -10.20 9.31
N ASP A 244 -3.33 -10.44 8.18
CA ASP A 244 -3.52 -9.47 7.09
C ASP A 244 -4.85 -8.71 7.18
N ARG A 245 -5.90 -9.32 7.76
CA ARG A 245 -7.27 -8.77 7.72
C ARG A 245 -8.01 -8.89 9.05
N VAL A 246 -8.62 -7.78 9.47
CA VAL A 246 -9.68 -7.80 10.48
C VAL A 246 -10.95 -8.32 9.84
N ILE A 247 -11.44 -9.48 10.29
CA ILE A 247 -12.79 -9.97 9.98
C ILE A 247 -13.66 -9.71 11.22
N PRO A 248 -14.85 -9.10 11.12
CA PRO A 248 -15.71 -8.88 12.28
C PRO A 248 -16.15 -10.20 12.94
N GLY A 249 -16.08 -10.27 14.28
CA GLY A 249 -16.32 -11.50 15.06
C GLY A 249 -15.12 -12.46 15.12
N TYR A 250 -14.15 -12.28 14.22
CA TYR A 250 -12.81 -12.87 14.27
C TYR A 250 -11.92 -12.07 15.25
N GLY A 251 -10.86 -12.67 15.79
CA GLY A 251 -9.90 -11.93 16.64
C GLY A 251 -10.22 -11.97 18.14
N GLY A 252 -10.56 -13.15 18.66
CA GLY A 252 -10.19 -13.47 20.04
C GLY A 252 -8.68 -13.67 20.17
N GLY A 253 -8.14 -13.64 21.39
CA GLY A 253 -6.69 -13.68 21.62
C GLY A 253 -5.94 -14.85 20.96
N MET A 254 -6.59 -15.99 20.76
CA MET A 254 -6.03 -17.15 20.03
C MET A 254 -5.84 -16.91 18.52
N SER A 255 -6.74 -16.19 17.85
CA SER A 255 -6.60 -15.88 16.42
C SER A 255 -5.44 -14.91 16.20
N SER A 256 -5.37 -13.86 17.03
CA SER A 256 -4.28 -12.88 17.02
C SER A 256 -2.94 -13.43 17.53
N ALA A 257 -2.94 -14.59 18.19
CA ALA A 257 -1.72 -15.34 18.53
C ALA A 257 -1.28 -16.29 17.40
N LYS A 258 -2.23 -16.85 16.64
CA LYS A 258 -1.91 -17.68 15.46
C LYS A 258 -1.31 -16.88 14.30
N ALA A 259 -1.70 -15.61 14.14
CA ALA A 259 -1.15 -14.70 13.14
C ALA A 259 0.40 -14.65 13.12
N ALA A 260 1.07 -14.86 14.27
CA ALA A 260 2.53 -14.90 14.35
C ALA A 260 3.17 -16.04 13.53
N LEU A 261 2.46 -17.16 13.30
CA LEU A 261 2.93 -18.29 12.48
C LEU A 261 3.29 -17.85 11.06
N GLU A 262 2.62 -16.84 10.51
CA GLU A 262 2.88 -16.34 9.15
C GLU A 262 4.22 -15.60 9.06
N SER A 263 4.65 -14.96 10.15
CA SER A 263 6.00 -14.40 10.27
C SER A 263 7.03 -15.52 10.51
N ASP A 264 6.75 -16.39 11.48
CA ASP A 264 7.64 -17.51 11.86
C ASP A 264 7.92 -18.45 10.67
N THR A 265 6.97 -18.62 9.75
CA THR A 265 7.11 -19.48 8.55
C THR A 265 8.33 -19.12 7.71
N ARG A 266 8.56 -17.83 7.45
CA ARG A 266 9.70 -17.37 6.62
C ARG A 266 11.02 -17.53 7.37
N VAL A 267 11.02 -17.28 8.68
CA VAL A 267 12.20 -17.42 9.55
C VAL A 267 12.59 -18.89 9.68
N LEU A 268 11.64 -19.79 9.97
CA LEU A 268 11.87 -21.23 10.10
C LEU A 268 12.24 -21.89 8.76
N ALA A 269 11.66 -21.44 7.63
CA ALA A 269 12.10 -21.87 6.31
C ALA A 269 13.56 -21.51 6.01
N TYR A 270 14.04 -20.36 6.50
CA TYR A 270 15.46 -20.00 6.43
C TYR A 270 16.29 -20.81 7.44
N GLU A 271 15.98 -20.78 8.73
CA GLU A 271 16.81 -21.38 9.78
C GLU A 271 16.72 -22.90 9.80
N ALA A 272 15.55 -23.46 10.08
CA ALA A 272 15.34 -24.90 10.16
C ALA A 272 15.49 -25.55 8.78
N GLY A 273 15.04 -24.88 7.71
CA GLY A 273 15.20 -25.37 6.34
C GLY A 273 16.67 -25.51 5.92
N ARG A 274 17.52 -24.50 6.19
CA ARG A 274 18.97 -24.59 5.91
C ARG A 274 19.71 -25.52 6.87
N LYS A 275 19.24 -25.66 8.11
CA LYS A 275 19.90 -26.48 9.15
C LYS A 275 19.61 -27.98 9.03
N TYR A 276 18.40 -28.35 8.59
CA TYR A 276 17.95 -29.75 8.53
C TYR A 276 17.61 -30.22 7.09
N GLY A 277 17.65 -29.32 6.09
CA GLY A 277 17.36 -29.67 4.70
C GLY A 277 15.88 -29.89 4.42
N VAL A 278 14.99 -29.21 5.16
CA VAL A 278 13.52 -29.39 5.11
C VAL A 278 12.81 -28.18 4.51
N ARG A 279 11.60 -28.37 4.01
CA ARG A 279 10.68 -27.31 3.56
C ARG A 279 9.77 -26.93 4.72
N VAL A 280 9.51 -25.63 4.90
CA VAL A 280 8.60 -25.13 5.96
C VAL A 280 7.58 -24.20 5.32
N ASN A 281 6.30 -24.51 5.43
CA ASN A 281 5.20 -23.71 4.87
C ASN A 281 4.05 -23.60 5.89
N THR A 282 3.08 -22.75 5.59
CA THR A 282 1.89 -22.57 6.43
C THR A 282 0.64 -22.43 5.58
N ILE A 283 -0.48 -22.94 6.08
CA ILE A 283 -1.80 -22.79 5.44
C ILE A 283 -2.63 -21.83 6.28
N SER A 284 -3.07 -20.72 5.69
CA SER A 284 -4.03 -19.80 6.29
C SER A 284 -5.44 -20.25 5.92
N ALA A 285 -6.09 -20.94 6.84
CA ALA A 285 -7.39 -21.57 6.61
C ALA A 285 -8.54 -20.59 6.80
N GLY A 286 -9.58 -20.70 5.97
CA GLY A 286 -10.86 -20.04 6.22
C GLY A 286 -11.59 -20.60 7.46
N PRO A 287 -12.65 -19.92 7.92
CA PRO A 287 -13.42 -20.37 9.08
C PRO A 287 -14.15 -21.69 8.79
N LEU A 288 -13.98 -22.66 9.70
CA LEU A 288 -14.62 -23.98 9.66
C LEU A 288 -15.39 -24.21 10.95
N GLY A 289 -16.63 -24.68 10.86
CA GLY A 289 -17.53 -24.95 12.00
C GLY A 289 -17.22 -26.22 12.78
N SER A 290 -15.93 -26.52 13.00
CA SER A 290 -15.45 -27.69 13.74
C SER A 290 -15.83 -27.60 15.22
N ARG A 291 -15.76 -28.72 15.94
CA ARG A 291 -16.09 -28.77 17.38
C ARG A 291 -15.21 -27.85 18.22
N ALA A 292 -13.92 -27.77 17.91
CA ALA A 292 -12.98 -26.86 18.56
C ALA A 292 -13.28 -25.40 18.25
N ALA A 293 -13.62 -25.07 17.00
CA ALA A 293 -13.96 -23.70 16.61
C ALA A 293 -15.32 -23.23 17.17
N LYS A 294 -16.29 -24.13 17.31
CA LYS A 294 -17.59 -23.86 17.97
C LYS A 294 -17.45 -23.57 19.47
N ALA A 295 -16.38 -24.04 20.11
CA ALA A 295 -16.05 -23.65 21.49
C ALA A 295 -15.59 -22.18 21.63
N ILE A 296 -15.37 -21.44 20.53
CA ILE A 296 -14.94 -20.03 20.51
C ILE A 296 -16.15 -19.06 20.55
N GLY A 297 -17.37 -19.54 20.28
CA GLY A 297 -18.62 -18.78 20.47
C GLY A 297 -19.09 -17.92 19.29
N PHE A 298 -18.19 -17.45 18.42
CA PHE A 298 -18.53 -16.55 17.29
C PHE A 298 -18.31 -17.15 15.89
N ILE A 299 -17.94 -18.44 15.80
CA ILE A 299 -17.54 -19.07 14.53
C ILE A 299 -18.64 -19.08 13.46
N ASP A 300 -19.91 -19.23 13.83
CA ASP A 300 -21.00 -19.34 12.86
C ASP A 300 -21.29 -17.97 12.18
N ASP A 301 -21.05 -16.85 12.88
CA ASP A 301 -21.05 -15.51 12.27
C ASP A 301 -19.83 -15.33 11.32
N MET A 302 -18.66 -15.86 11.67
CA MET A 302 -17.46 -15.83 10.82
C MET A 302 -17.65 -16.67 9.54
N ILE A 303 -18.30 -17.84 9.62
CA ILE A 303 -18.65 -18.67 8.46
C ILE A 303 -19.61 -17.92 7.55
N ARG A 304 -20.67 -17.31 8.10
CA ARG A 304 -21.62 -16.50 7.33
C ARG A 304 -20.93 -15.32 6.64
N TYR A 305 -20.07 -14.58 7.35
CA TYR A 305 -19.27 -13.49 6.76
C TYR A 305 -18.37 -13.99 5.62
N SER A 306 -17.70 -15.14 5.81
CA SER A 306 -16.88 -15.73 4.77
C SER A 306 -17.70 -16.14 3.54
N TYR A 307 -18.87 -16.76 3.74
CA TYR A 307 -19.75 -17.21 2.66
C TYR A 307 -20.38 -16.06 1.87
N GLU A 308 -20.82 -15.00 2.55
CA GLU A 308 -21.43 -13.85 1.89
C GLU A 308 -20.42 -13.00 1.10
N ASN A 309 -19.18 -12.87 1.59
CA ASN A 309 -18.21 -11.90 1.06
C ASN A 309 -17.05 -12.51 0.24
N ALA A 310 -16.78 -13.82 0.33
CA ALA A 310 -15.76 -14.45 -0.51
C ALA A 310 -16.20 -14.53 -1.99
N PRO A 311 -15.27 -14.51 -2.96
CA PRO A 311 -15.58 -14.70 -4.38
C PRO A 311 -16.22 -16.06 -4.67
N VAL A 312 -15.78 -17.12 -3.99
CA VAL A 312 -16.31 -18.49 -4.16
C VAL A 312 -17.31 -18.79 -3.04
N LYS A 313 -18.59 -18.53 -3.29
CA LYS A 313 -19.67 -18.66 -2.29
C LYS A 313 -20.06 -20.13 -2.05
N LYS A 314 -19.24 -20.81 -1.25
CA LYS A 314 -19.45 -22.18 -0.75
C LYS A 314 -18.98 -22.30 0.71
N GLU A 315 -19.41 -23.36 1.40
CA GLU A 315 -18.77 -23.77 2.64
C GLU A 315 -17.35 -24.30 2.35
N LEU A 316 -16.40 -24.02 3.25
CA LEU A 316 -15.05 -24.55 3.16
C LEU A 316 -15.00 -25.96 3.80
N ALA A 317 -14.70 -26.99 3.02
CA ALA A 317 -14.56 -28.34 3.56
C ALA A 317 -13.16 -28.55 4.16
N ALA A 318 -13.06 -29.24 5.31
CA ALA A 318 -11.79 -29.53 5.98
C ALA A 318 -10.82 -30.33 5.08
N THR A 319 -11.36 -31.15 4.17
CA THR A 319 -10.62 -31.90 3.15
C THR A 319 -9.91 -31.03 2.13
N GLU A 320 -10.29 -29.76 1.94
CA GLU A 320 -9.59 -28.85 1.02
C GLU A 320 -8.27 -28.38 1.63
N VAL A 321 -8.28 -28.03 2.92
CA VAL A 321 -7.05 -27.80 3.71
C VAL A 321 -6.22 -29.09 3.79
N GLY A 322 -6.86 -30.26 3.91
CA GLY A 322 -6.20 -31.56 3.84
C GLY A 322 -5.49 -31.82 2.51
N ALA A 323 -6.14 -31.53 1.38
CA ALA A 323 -5.59 -31.69 0.04
C ALA A 323 -4.44 -30.71 -0.24
N VAL A 324 -4.55 -29.47 0.22
CA VAL A 324 -3.46 -28.48 0.11
C VAL A 324 -2.27 -28.87 0.98
N ALA A 325 -2.49 -29.41 2.19
CA ALA A 325 -1.41 -29.96 3.01
C ALA A 325 -0.74 -31.17 2.34
N ALA A 326 -1.52 -32.09 1.75
CA ALA A 326 -0.97 -33.22 1.00
C ALA A 326 -0.14 -32.75 -0.21
N PHE A 327 -0.61 -31.74 -0.96
CA PHE A 327 0.16 -31.12 -2.04
C PHE A 327 1.48 -30.51 -1.54
N LEU A 328 1.44 -29.67 -0.50
CA LEU A 328 2.63 -29.04 0.08
C LEU A 328 3.63 -30.05 0.66
N CYS A 329 3.15 -31.16 1.24
CA CYS A 329 4.00 -32.26 1.67
C CYS A 329 4.65 -33.01 0.50
N SER A 330 3.95 -33.15 -0.63
CA SER A 330 4.36 -33.97 -1.77
C SER A 330 5.62 -33.47 -2.50
N PRO A 331 6.25 -34.33 -3.33
CA PRO A 331 7.30 -33.92 -4.27
C PRO A 331 6.85 -32.88 -5.30
N LEU A 332 5.54 -32.73 -5.57
CA LEU A 332 5.02 -31.73 -6.51
C LEU A 332 5.23 -30.29 -5.99
N ALA A 333 5.37 -30.11 -4.67
CA ALA A 333 5.70 -28.85 -4.02
C ALA A 333 7.16 -28.79 -3.55
N SER A 334 8.07 -29.56 -4.16
CA SER A 334 9.49 -29.67 -3.76
C SER A 334 10.27 -28.34 -3.85
N ALA A 335 9.86 -27.40 -4.69
CA ALA A 335 10.41 -26.04 -4.74
C ALA A 335 9.74 -25.04 -3.78
N VAL A 336 8.67 -25.43 -3.08
CA VAL A 336 7.86 -24.52 -2.24
C VAL A 336 8.32 -24.58 -0.78
N THR A 337 8.87 -23.46 -0.29
CA THR A 337 9.23 -23.24 1.11
C THR A 337 9.10 -21.76 1.47
N GLY A 338 8.87 -21.44 2.75
CA GLY A 338 8.68 -20.08 3.26
C GLY A 338 7.35 -19.42 2.89
N GLN A 339 6.37 -20.18 2.40
CA GLN A 339 5.10 -19.64 1.91
C GLN A 339 3.95 -19.82 2.90
N THR A 340 3.12 -18.78 3.02
CA THR A 340 1.76 -18.85 3.56
C THR A 340 0.81 -19.00 2.37
N LEU A 341 -0.01 -20.05 2.35
CA LEU A 341 -1.00 -20.30 1.30
C LEU A 341 -2.41 -20.21 1.87
N TYR A 342 -3.24 -19.35 1.30
CA TYR A 342 -4.60 -19.06 1.78
C TYR A 342 -5.59 -20.06 1.17
N VAL A 343 -6.42 -20.66 2.03
CA VAL A 343 -7.41 -21.70 1.68
C VAL A 343 -8.73 -21.30 2.34
N ASP A 344 -9.33 -20.24 1.81
CA ASP A 344 -10.41 -19.47 2.43
C ASP A 344 -11.48 -18.99 1.42
N ASN A 345 -11.62 -19.71 0.30
CA ASN A 345 -12.51 -19.37 -0.81
C ASN A 345 -12.24 -18.01 -1.48
N GLY A 346 -11.08 -17.40 -1.23
CA GLY A 346 -10.66 -16.11 -1.78
C GLY A 346 -11.04 -14.92 -0.89
N LEU A 347 -11.40 -15.14 0.39
CA LEU A 347 -11.66 -14.05 1.33
C LEU A 347 -10.41 -13.16 1.53
N SER A 348 -9.23 -13.77 1.52
CA SER A 348 -7.90 -13.14 1.61
C SER A 348 -7.60 -12.09 0.55
N VAL A 349 -8.28 -12.08 -0.61
CA VAL A 349 -8.12 -11.01 -1.63
C VAL A 349 -9.18 -9.91 -1.55
N MET A 350 -10.24 -10.08 -0.75
CA MET A 350 -11.37 -9.14 -0.67
C MET A 350 -11.16 -8.07 0.40
N GLY A 351 -11.61 -6.84 0.11
CA GLY A 351 -11.65 -5.75 1.09
C GLY A 351 -12.60 -6.03 2.26
N LEU A 352 -12.52 -5.21 3.31
CA LEU A 352 -13.46 -5.28 4.43
C LEU A 352 -14.85 -4.83 3.93
N ALA A 353 -15.80 -5.77 3.87
CA ALA A 353 -17.18 -5.52 3.47
C ALA A 353 -17.95 -4.88 4.64
N VAL A 354 -17.71 -3.60 4.88
CA VAL A 354 -18.36 -2.79 5.95
C VAL A 354 -19.88 -2.67 5.77
N ASP A 355 -20.38 -2.93 4.57
CA ASP A 355 -21.77 -2.98 4.14
C ASP A 355 -22.39 -4.40 4.20
N SER A 356 -21.60 -5.42 4.58
CA SER A 356 -22.07 -6.81 4.62
C SER A 356 -23.22 -6.98 5.61
N LYS A 357 -24.34 -7.55 5.14
CA LYS A 357 -25.56 -7.79 5.94
C LYS A 357 -25.30 -8.65 7.17
N THR A 358 -24.26 -9.48 7.15
CA THR A 358 -23.78 -10.24 8.31
C THR A 358 -23.43 -9.38 9.53
N LEU A 359 -23.12 -8.10 9.34
CA LEU A 359 -22.68 -7.17 10.38
C LEU A 359 -23.84 -6.41 11.04
N ASP A 360 -25.03 -6.42 10.45
CA ASP A 360 -26.21 -5.77 11.02
C ASP A 360 -26.72 -6.55 12.24
N ARG A 361 -26.38 -6.04 13.43
CA ARG A 361 -26.78 -6.62 14.71
C ARG A 361 -28.23 -6.31 15.08
N SER A 362 -28.95 -5.50 14.31
CA SER A 362 -30.38 -5.22 14.53
C SER A 362 -31.30 -6.32 13.97
N LEU A 363 -30.79 -7.18 13.07
CA LEU A 363 -31.52 -8.31 12.52
C LEU A 363 -31.65 -9.45 13.57
N ASP A 364 -32.91 -9.70 13.94
CA ASP A 364 -33.29 -10.57 15.06
C ASP A 364 -33.02 -12.06 14.76
N THR A 365 -32.89 -12.81 15.86
CA THR A 365 -32.55 -14.23 15.98
C THR A 365 -33.39 -15.20 15.14
N ALA A 366 -34.56 -14.79 14.63
CA ALA A 366 -35.46 -15.64 13.83
C ALA A 366 -35.09 -15.78 12.34
N GLU A 367 -34.24 -14.92 11.78
CA GLU A 367 -33.73 -15.08 10.41
C GLU A 367 -32.38 -15.82 10.36
N ARG A 368 -31.59 -15.74 11.44
CA ARG A 368 -30.24 -16.31 11.53
C ARG A 368 -30.16 -17.82 11.31
N THR A 369 -31.27 -18.54 11.43
CA THR A 369 -31.42 -19.99 11.21
C THR A 369 -31.96 -20.38 9.83
N LYS A 370 -32.29 -19.42 8.94
CA LYS A 370 -32.96 -19.71 7.65
C LYS A 370 -32.05 -19.75 6.42
N VAL A 371 -30.79 -19.35 6.53
CA VAL A 371 -29.87 -19.21 5.38
C VAL A 371 -28.77 -20.27 5.40
N LEU A 372 -29.16 -21.54 5.36
CA LEU A 372 -28.33 -22.67 4.95
C LEU A 372 -29.15 -23.57 4.02
N PRO A 373 -28.68 -23.91 2.80
CA PRO A 373 -29.39 -24.83 1.93
C PRO A 373 -29.25 -26.26 2.47
N LEU A 374 -30.31 -26.77 3.11
CA LEU A 374 -30.49 -28.21 3.28
C LEU A 374 -30.60 -28.86 1.90
N GLU A 375 -29.85 -29.93 1.67
CA GLU A 375 -30.01 -30.73 0.45
C GLU A 375 -31.37 -31.43 0.40
N SER A 376 -31.78 -31.76 -0.84
CA SER A 376 -32.92 -32.60 -1.24
C SER A 376 -34.32 -31.96 -1.30
N THR A 377 -34.97 -32.22 -2.44
CA THR A 377 -36.42 -32.12 -2.71
C THR A 377 -37.13 -30.77 -2.56
N THR A 378 -37.16 -30.01 -3.66
CA THR A 378 -38.42 -29.41 -4.15
C THR A 378 -38.58 -29.66 -5.65
N LEU A 379 -38.98 -30.89 -5.98
CA LEU A 379 -39.43 -31.25 -7.32
C LEU A 379 -40.92 -30.87 -7.41
N PHE A 380 -41.28 -29.74 -8.03
CA PHE A 380 -42.51 -29.57 -8.84
C PHE A 380 -42.62 -28.15 -9.44
N ASN A 381 -42.91 -28.10 -10.75
CA ASN A 381 -43.36 -26.96 -11.59
C ASN A 381 -42.43 -26.45 -12.71
N LEU A 382 -41.63 -27.33 -13.33
CA LEU A 382 -41.17 -27.10 -14.71
C LEU A 382 -42.10 -27.80 -15.72
N HIS A 383 -43.34 -27.30 -15.86
CA HIS A 383 -44.31 -27.84 -16.82
C HIS A 383 -45.20 -26.79 -17.50
N ARG A 384 -44.58 -25.66 -17.88
CA ARG A 384 -45.07 -24.71 -18.89
C ARG A 384 -43.85 -23.93 -19.44
N ILE A 385 -44.00 -23.33 -20.63
CA ILE A 385 -42.98 -22.52 -21.33
C ILE A 385 -41.75 -23.29 -21.87
N ILE A 386 -41.97 -24.41 -22.59
CA ILE A 386 -41.27 -24.66 -23.87
C ILE A 386 -42.27 -25.28 -24.87
N GLN A 387 -43.13 -24.46 -25.51
CA GLN A 387 -43.84 -24.89 -26.72
C GLN A 387 -44.41 -23.78 -27.63
N ILE A 388 -43.63 -22.72 -27.88
CA ILE A 388 -43.70 -21.96 -29.15
C ILE A 388 -42.24 -21.84 -29.62
N ALA A 389 -41.71 -22.74 -30.45
CA ALA A 389 -42.05 -23.04 -31.84
C ALA A 389 -41.57 -21.97 -32.84
N PHE A 390 -40.33 -22.16 -33.33
CA PHE A 390 -39.99 -21.86 -34.72
C PHE A 390 -39.38 -23.13 -35.34
N CYS A 391 -39.56 -23.32 -36.64
CA CYS A 391 -39.47 -24.65 -37.25
C CYS A 391 -38.94 -24.58 -38.69
N LYS A 392 -38.14 -25.58 -39.09
CA LYS A 392 -37.60 -25.88 -40.44
C LYS A 392 -36.49 -24.92 -40.96
N SER A 393 -35.56 -25.36 -41.83
CA SER A 393 -35.02 -26.72 -42.12
C SER A 393 -33.79 -26.66 -43.06
N LYS A 394 -33.12 -27.82 -43.22
CA LYS A 394 -32.15 -28.24 -44.27
C LYS A 394 -30.63 -28.05 -44.04
N MET A 395 -30.01 -29.18 -43.68
CA MET A 395 -28.68 -29.69 -44.11
C MET A 395 -28.72 -30.14 -45.62
N PRO A 396 -27.64 -30.67 -46.27
CA PRO A 396 -26.31 -31.12 -45.80
C PRO A 396 -25.13 -30.48 -46.61
N SER A 397 -23.90 -30.98 -46.77
CA SER A 397 -23.20 -32.27 -46.48
C SER A 397 -21.66 -32.12 -46.52
N ASP A 398 -20.93 -32.92 -45.73
CA ASP A 398 -19.64 -33.61 -46.01
C ASP A 398 -18.38 -32.85 -46.55
N SER A 399 -17.13 -33.34 -46.40
CA SER A 399 -16.53 -34.20 -45.34
C SER A 399 -14.99 -34.19 -45.40
N ARG A 400 -14.35 -34.37 -44.23
CA ARG A 400 -13.07 -35.08 -43.92
C ARG A 400 -11.90 -35.25 -44.94
N LEU A 401 -10.68 -35.13 -44.37
CA LEU A 401 -9.39 -35.79 -44.73
C LEU A 401 -8.66 -35.33 -46.02
N GLU A 402 -7.32 -35.43 -46.18
CA GLU A 402 -6.15 -35.34 -45.25
C GLU A 402 -4.83 -35.24 -46.08
N GLN A 403 -3.71 -34.83 -45.44
CA GLN A 403 -2.28 -35.08 -45.81
C GLN A 403 -1.57 -34.33 -46.98
N GLN A 404 -0.22 -34.34 -46.85
CA GLN A 404 0.86 -34.27 -47.87
C GLN A 404 1.25 -32.93 -48.58
N ALA A 405 2.13 -32.19 -47.90
CA ALA A 405 3.59 -32.08 -48.18
C ALA A 405 4.19 -31.67 -49.56
N TYR A 406 5.27 -30.86 -49.46
CA TYR A 406 6.46 -30.73 -50.35
C TYR A 406 6.45 -29.91 -51.67
N ALA A 407 7.02 -28.70 -51.55
CA ALA A 407 8.07 -28.07 -52.37
C ALA A 407 8.06 -28.09 -53.93
N PHE A 408 7.97 -26.88 -54.51
CA PHE A 408 8.60 -26.41 -55.77
C PHE A 408 8.86 -24.89 -55.59
N SER A 409 9.80 -24.17 -56.22
CA SER A 409 11.09 -24.41 -56.87
C SER A 409 11.52 -23.07 -57.52
N LEU A 410 12.67 -22.54 -57.12
CA LEU A 410 13.61 -21.66 -57.84
C LEU A 410 13.20 -20.95 -59.16
N ARG A 411 13.35 -19.61 -59.17
CA ARG A 411 14.23 -18.77 -60.02
C ARG A 411 14.30 -17.38 -59.34
N GLY A 412 15.42 -16.65 -59.28
CA GLY A 412 16.18 -16.05 -60.39
C GLY A 412 15.72 -14.57 -60.53
N GLU A 413 16.54 -13.52 -60.43
CA GLU A 413 18.01 -13.41 -60.63
C GLU A 413 18.69 -12.43 -59.63
N LYS A 414 19.99 -12.13 -59.83
CA LYS A 414 20.81 -11.18 -59.05
C LYS A 414 21.23 -9.98 -59.92
N LEU A 415 21.41 -8.80 -59.34
CA LEU A 415 22.48 -7.81 -59.63
C LEU A 415 22.51 -6.78 -58.46
N LYS A 416 23.49 -6.81 -57.55
CA LYS A 416 24.77 -6.05 -57.54
C LYS A 416 24.67 -4.51 -57.35
N GLY A 417 25.05 -4.05 -56.14
CA GLY A 417 26.33 -3.32 -56.00
C GLY A 417 26.33 -1.85 -55.52
N GLY A 418 26.86 -1.63 -54.30
CA GLY A 418 27.44 -0.34 -53.83
C GLY A 418 26.46 0.81 -53.49
N LYS A 419 26.89 1.91 -52.87
CA LYS A 419 27.94 2.13 -51.83
C LYS A 419 27.84 3.59 -51.31
N THR A 420 28.08 3.81 -50.01
CA THR A 420 28.61 5.04 -49.36
C THR A 420 27.90 6.42 -49.49
N ASN A 421 27.45 6.91 -48.32
CA ASN A 421 27.71 8.23 -47.69
C ASN A 421 26.93 9.53 -48.06
N GLU A 422 26.66 10.31 -46.98
CA GLU A 422 26.61 11.79 -46.87
C GLU A 422 25.61 12.57 -47.76
N LEU A 423 24.67 13.38 -47.24
CA LEU A 423 24.86 14.52 -46.32
C LEU A 423 23.52 14.94 -45.64
N ALA A 424 23.39 16.19 -45.14
CA ALA A 424 22.32 16.62 -44.22
C ALA A 424 21.40 17.76 -44.71
N ALA A 425 20.23 17.85 -44.06
CA ALA A 425 19.39 19.04 -43.82
C ALA A 425 18.43 19.61 -44.89
N THR A 426 17.39 20.29 -44.36
CA THR A 426 16.49 21.31 -44.95
C THR A 426 15.48 20.97 -46.06
N ALA A 427 14.22 20.80 -45.63
CA ALA A 427 13.03 21.54 -46.09
C ALA A 427 12.64 21.61 -47.60
N GLY A 428 11.92 20.58 -48.07
CA GLY A 428 10.53 20.71 -48.56
C GLY A 428 10.18 21.49 -49.85
N THR A 429 9.70 20.77 -50.86
CA THR A 429 8.67 21.26 -51.82
C THR A 429 7.87 20.09 -52.42
N ALA A 430 6.85 20.38 -53.24
CA ALA A 430 5.80 19.42 -53.62
C ALA A 430 6.15 18.47 -54.78
N TYR A 431 5.35 17.41 -54.94
CA TYR A 431 5.37 16.47 -56.06
C TYR A 431 4.00 16.40 -56.74
N GLU A 432 3.98 16.29 -58.08
CA GLU A 432 2.78 15.98 -58.86
C GLU A 432 2.78 14.51 -59.30
N ALA A 433 1.57 13.92 -59.33
CA ALA A 433 1.28 12.69 -60.07
C ALA A 433 -0.16 12.74 -60.58
N GLY A 434 -0.39 12.40 -61.86
CA GLY A 434 -1.75 12.34 -62.43
C GLY A 434 -2.35 13.67 -62.93
N GLY A 435 -1.53 14.72 -63.13
CA GLY A 435 -1.93 15.91 -63.90
C GLY A 435 -2.89 16.88 -63.21
N LYS A 436 -2.83 16.99 -61.88
CA LYS A 436 -3.49 18.07 -61.11
C LYS A 436 -2.59 18.58 -60.00
N THR A 437 -2.30 19.88 -60.04
CA THR A 437 -1.63 20.62 -58.97
C THR A 437 -2.61 20.92 -57.84
N TYR A 438 -2.17 20.80 -56.58
CA TYR A 438 -2.99 21.10 -55.40
C TYR A 438 -2.31 22.15 -54.50
N THR A 439 -3.05 23.18 -54.12
CA THR A 439 -2.56 24.31 -53.31
C THR A 439 -3.25 24.34 -51.95
N VAL A 440 -2.54 24.81 -50.91
CA VAL A 440 -2.97 24.77 -49.51
C VAL A 440 -4.11 25.76 -49.21
N THR A 441 -5.10 25.33 -48.41
CA THR A 441 -5.90 26.22 -47.54
C THR A 441 -6.49 25.43 -46.36
N ALA A 442 -6.99 26.11 -45.33
CA ALA A 442 -7.34 25.49 -44.04
C ALA A 442 -8.84 25.54 -43.70
N GLY A 443 -9.34 24.52 -42.98
CA GLY A 443 -10.43 24.70 -42.00
C GLY A 443 -11.63 23.73 -42.04
N LYS A 444 -12.11 23.40 -40.83
CA LYS A 444 -13.44 22.87 -40.42
C LYS A 444 -13.81 21.39 -40.71
N ARG A 445 -14.12 20.69 -39.60
CA ARG A 445 -15.30 19.83 -39.25
C ARG A 445 -16.14 19.23 -40.41
N SER A 446 -16.68 18.00 -40.34
CA SER A 446 -16.84 17.01 -39.23
C SER A 446 -17.50 15.69 -39.73
N ILE A 447 -17.54 14.63 -38.90
CA ILE A 447 -18.53 13.49 -38.92
C ILE A 447 -18.41 12.52 -40.14
N SER A 448 -18.55 11.18 -40.04
CA SER A 448 -18.58 10.22 -38.91
C SER A 448 -18.40 8.76 -39.41
N ASN A 449 -18.44 7.80 -38.46
CA ASN A 449 -18.92 6.41 -38.58
C ASN A 449 -18.09 5.27 -39.27
N THR A 450 -17.48 4.48 -38.37
CA THR A 450 -17.67 3.01 -38.17
C THR A 450 -17.15 1.95 -39.14
N GLN A 451 -16.58 0.90 -38.53
CA GLN A 451 -16.41 -0.49 -39.01
C GLN A 451 -15.51 -0.68 -40.24
N HIS A 452 -14.68 -1.72 -40.36
CA HIS A 452 -14.09 -2.74 -39.49
C HIS A 452 -13.41 -3.71 -40.49
N TYR A 453 -12.19 -4.17 -40.24
CA TYR A 453 -11.92 -5.62 -40.25
C TYR A 453 -10.62 -5.96 -39.53
N VAL A 454 -10.64 -7.05 -38.77
CA VAL A 454 -9.48 -7.62 -38.05
C VAL A 454 -9.55 -9.14 -38.17
N PRO A 455 -8.49 -9.78 -38.71
CA PRO A 455 -7.93 -10.98 -38.05
C PRO A 455 -6.39 -11.09 -38.23
N ARG A 456 -5.61 -11.85 -37.45
CA ARG A 456 -5.68 -12.45 -36.09
C ARG A 456 -4.30 -13.12 -35.81
N CYS A 457 -4.17 -13.81 -34.66
CA CYS A 457 -3.06 -14.67 -34.17
C CYS A 457 -2.21 -14.03 -33.05
N ILE A 458 -2.17 -14.51 -31.79
CA ILE A 458 -2.53 -15.81 -31.16
C ILE A 458 -1.67 -16.97 -31.71
N GLU A 459 -0.84 -17.68 -30.94
CA GLU A 459 -0.52 -17.67 -29.49
C GLU A 459 0.92 -18.21 -29.28
N GLY A 460 1.50 -18.07 -28.09
CA GLY A 460 2.84 -18.63 -27.81
C GLY A 460 3.45 -18.23 -26.47
N SER A 461 3.03 -18.89 -25.40
CA SER A 461 3.70 -18.80 -24.09
C SER A 461 4.93 -19.70 -24.03
N ARG A 462 5.99 -19.28 -23.32
CA ARG A 462 6.69 -20.13 -22.33
C ARG A 462 7.73 -19.40 -21.48
N GLU A 463 7.65 -19.68 -20.18
CA GLU A 463 8.74 -20.04 -19.25
C GLU A 463 10.09 -19.31 -19.40
N ALA A 464 10.40 -18.47 -18.41
CA ALA A 464 11.76 -18.03 -18.10
C ALA A 464 12.25 -18.80 -16.86
N GLU A 465 13.28 -19.63 -17.02
CA GLU A 465 13.95 -20.30 -15.90
C GLU A 465 14.84 -19.30 -15.14
N LEU A 466 14.88 -19.43 -13.81
CA LEU A 466 16.01 -18.89 -13.04
C LEU A 466 17.14 -19.92 -13.12
N ASP A 467 18.38 -19.44 -13.23
CA ASP A 467 19.52 -20.16 -12.65
C ASP A 467 20.30 -19.21 -11.72
N VAL A 468 20.94 -19.77 -10.69
CA VAL A 468 21.31 -19.03 -9.46
C VAL A 468 22.61 -19.54 -8.87
N ALA A 469 23.65 -18.71 -8.83
CA ALA A 469 24.84 -19.03 -8.05
C ALA A 469 25.64 -17.84 -7.47
N ASN A 470 26.95 -18.00 -7.41
CA ASN A 470 27.56 -18.24 -6.09
C ASN A 470 27.76 -17.00 -5.21
N CYS A 471 27.07 -17.07 -4.07
CA CYS A 471 27.64 -16.94 -2.74
C CYS A 471 29.17 -17.18 -2.66
N LYS A 472 30.00 -16.13 -2.81
CA LYS A 472 31.45 -16.18 -2.51
C LYS A 472 32.15 -14.82 -2.32
N TYR A 473 31.63 -13.94 -1.45
CA TYR A 473 32.32 -12.67 -1.11
C TYR A 473 32.30 -12.22 0.37
N VAL A 474 32.06 -13.12 1.33
CA VAL A 474 31.98 -12.74 2.76
C VAL A 474 33.27 -12.99 3.56
N GLN A 475 34.18 -13.85 3.09
CA GLN A 475 35.39 -14.23 3.86
C GLN A 475 36.47 -13.14 3.96
N THR A 476 36.45 -12.10 3.11
CA THR A 476 37.62 -11.20 2.94
C THR A 476 37.62 -9.92 3.79
N ARG A 477 36.56 -9.61 4.56
CA ARG A 477 36.51 -8.39 5.42
C ARG A 477 36.66 -8.59 6.92
N PHE A 478 36.46 -9.80 7.47
CA PHE A 478 36.69 -10.05 8.90
C PHE A 478 38.17 -9.87 9.31
N ALA A 479 39.11 -10.14 8.40
CA ALA A 479 40.55 -10.09 8.66
C ALA A 479 41.12 -8.69 8.98
N LYS A 480 40.42 -7.59 8.67
CA LYS A 480 40.91 -6.21 8.90
C LYS A 480 40.35 -5.52 10.15
N ALA A 481 39.43 -6.14 10.89
CA ALA A 481 38.88 -5.58 12.13
C ALA A 481 39.78 -5.85 13.36
N THR A 482 40.44 -7.01 13.39
CA THR A 482 41.15 -7.55 14.57
C THR A 482 42.38 -6.73 14.98
N GLU A 483 42.98 -5.98 14.06
CA GLU A 483 44.30 -5.37 14.25
C GLU A 483 44.27 -4.00 14.95
N ARG A 484 43.14 -3.28 14.91
CA ARG A 484 43.02 -1.93 15.52
C ARG A 484 42.82 -1.91 17.04
N ASN A 485 42.40 -3.01 17.66
CA ASN A 485 42.10 -3.05 19.10
C ASN A 485 43.31 -3.33 20.00
N ARG A 486 44.54 -3.39 19.46
CA ARG A 486 45.75 -3.74 20.22
C ARG A 486 46.39 -2.58 21.02
N GLN A 487 45.78 -1.41 21.05
CA GLN A 487 46.30 -0.20 21.73
C GLN A 487 45.31 0.43 22.72
N LYS A 488 45.21 -0.14 23.94
CA LYS A 488 44.92 0.56 25.21
C LYS A 488 45.19 -0.39 26.38
N LYS A 489 45.76 0.10 27.49
CA LYS A 489 46.21 -0.72 28.63
C LYS A 489 45.18 -0.71 29.77
N ALA A 490 44.71 -1.89 30.16
CA ALA A 490 44.12 -2.18 31.47
C ALA A 490 44.40 -3.65 31.83
N PRO A 491 44.70 -4.00 33.10
CA PRO A 491 45.20 -5.33 33.44
C PRO A 491 44.07 -6.35 33.67
N ILE A 492 43.98 -7.36 32.81
CA ILE A 492 43.15 -8.55 33.01
C ILE A 492 44.07 -9.76 33.17
N LYS A 493 43.87 -10.57 34.23
CA LYS A 493 44.58 -11.84 34.42
C LYS A 493 44.13 -12.85 33.36
N VAL A 494 44.95 -13.04 32.33
CA VAL A 494 44.67 -13.99 31.23
C VAL A 494 44.81 -15.43 31.74
N TRP A 495 43.71 -16.18 31.78
CA TRP A 495 43.76 -17.64 31.80
C TRP A 495 44.16 -18.11 30.39
N CYS A 496 45.32 -18.78 30.27
CA CYS A 496 45.89 -19.15 28.98
C CYS A 496 45.23 -20.42 28.42
N ILE A 497 44.05 -20.26 27.81
CA ILE A 497 43.39 -21.35 27.06
C ILE A 497 44.10 -21.53 25.71
N ARG A 498 44.75 -22.68 25.52
CA ARG A 498 45.27 -23.08 24.21
C ARG A 498 44.11 -23.58 23.34
N GLY A 499 43.93 -22.97 22.18
CA GLY A 499 42.87 -23.29 21.22
C GLY A 499 43.01 -22.46 19.95
N THR A 500 42.35 -22.88 18.89
CA THR A 500 42.38 -22.26 17.55
C THR A 500 41.66 -20.89 17.54
N PRO A 501 41.90 -20.03 16.53
CA PRO A 501 41.25 -18.71 16.44
C PRO A 501 39.72 -18.76 16.43
N GLN A 502 39.13 -19.87 15.97
CA GLN A 502 37.68 -20.03 15.86
C GLN A 502 37.03 -20.37 17.21
N GLU A 503 37.70 -21.17 18.05
CA GLU A 503 37.29 -21.45 19.43
C GLU A 503 37.42 -20.18 20.30
N GLN A 504 38.48 -19.39 20.11
CA GLN A 504 38.67 -18.12 20.80
C GLN A 504 37.58 -17.10 20.43
N LEU A 505 37.14 -17.05 19.16
CA LEU A 505 36.07 -16.18 18.71
C LEU A 505 34.71 -16.57 19.33
N GLN A 506 34.40 -17.87 19.38
CA GLN A 506 33.18 -18.37 20.04
C GLN A 506 33.17 -18.06 21.54
N ALA A 507 34.29 -18.27 22.25
CA ALA A 507 34.41 -17.92 23.66
C ALA A 507 34.18 -16.42 23.92
N GLY A 508 34.69 -15.55 23.04
CA GLY A 508 34.47 -14.10 23.11
C GLY A 508 33.00 -13.71 22.93
N MET A 509 32.31 -14.28 21.94
CA MET A 509 30.87 -14.04 21.74
C MET A 509 30.04 -14.54 22.93
N LEU A 510 30.36 -15.72 23.48
CA LEU A 510 29.65 -16.28 24.64
C LEU A 510 29.80 -15.41 25.89
N ALA A 511 30.99 -14.84 26.11
CA ALA A 511 31.23 -13.89 27.20
C ALA A 511 30.41 -12.61 27.03
N HIS A 512 30.39 -12.04 25.82
CA HIS A 512 29.65 -10.79 25.55
C HIS A 512 28.13 -10.97 25.64
N MET A 513 27.59 -12.10 25.16
CA MET A 513 26.17 -12.44 25.33
C MET A 513 25.79 -12.59 26.81
N ARG A 514 26.62 -13.29 27.61
CA ARG A 514 26.38 -13.43 29.06
C ARG A 514 26.37 -12.10 29.80
N MET A 515 27.16 -11.12 29.37
CA MET A 515 27.12 -9.76 29.94
C MET A 515 25.85 -8.99 29.57
N SER A 516 25.38 -9.07 28.32
CA SER A 516 24.14 -8.41 27.89
C SER A 516 22.90 -8.98 28.61
N VAL A 517 22.75 -10.30 28.64
CA VAL A 517 21.62 -10.98 29.32
C VAL A 517 21.59 -10.67 30.83
N ALA A 518 22.75 -10.52 31.46
CA ALA A 518 22.84 -10.13 32.87
C ALA A 518 22.45 -8.65 33.13
N ALA A 519 22.57 -7.77 32.13
CA ALA A 519 22.11 -6.39 32.21
C ALA A 519 20.58 -6.29 32.02
N GLU A 520 20.05 -6.97 31.01
CA GLU A 520 18.60 -7.03 30.73
C GLU A 520 17.82 -7.66 31.91
N GLY A 521 18.34 -8.75 32.49
CA GLY A 521 17.74 -9.39 33.67
C GLY A 521 17.72 -8.49 34.92
N LYS A 522 18.64 -7.53 35.05
CA LYS A 522 18.60 -6.51 36.12
C LYS A 522 17.52 -5.47 35.85
N LEU A 523 17.44 -4.95 34.63
CA LEU A 523 16.43 -3.97 34.25
C LEU A 523 15.01 -4.53 34.40
N TYR A 524 14.79 -5.78 33.97
CA TYR A 524 13.52 -6.48 34.13
C TYR A 524 13.09 -6.60 35.60
N LYS A 525 14.00 -6.97 36.52
CA LYS A 525 13.71 -7.00 37.95
C LYS A 525 13.33 -5.63 38.52
N GLN A 526 14.02 -4.56 38.11
CA GLN A 526 13.71 -3.20 38.57
C GLN A 526 12.31 -2.74 38.13
N VAL A 527 11.87 -3.10 36.91
CA VAL A 527 10.51 -2.82 36.44
C VAL A 527 9.47 -3.62 37.23
N VAL A 528 9.69 -4.92 37.46
CA VAL A 528 8.75 -5.76 38.24
C VAL A 528 8.62 -5.28 39.69
N GLU A 529 9.73 -4.93 40.35
CA GLU A 529 9.69 -4.35 41.70
C GLU A 529 8.98 -2.99 41.76
N TYR A 530 8.99 -2.21 40.66
CA TYR A 530 8.28 -0.93 40.57
C TYR A 530 6.77 -1.15 40.41
N GLU A 531 6.36 -2.05 39.49
CA GLU A 531 4.94 -2.39 39.29
C GLU A 531 4.29 -2.99 40.55
N GLN A 532 5.03 -3.84 41.30
CA GLN A 532 4.57 -4.38 42.58
C GLN A 532 4.33 -3.27 43.62
N LYS A 533 5.26 -2.33 43.77
CA LYS A 533 5.13 -1.21 44.72
C LYS A 533 4.01 -0.24 44.34
N GLU A 534 3.71 -0.04 43.05
CA GLU A 534 2.52 0.71 42.62
C GLU A 534 1.21 -0.05 42.90
N ALA A 535 1.18 -1.38 42.75
CA ALA A 535 0.02 -2.19 43.12
C ALA A 535 -0.30 -2.08 44.62
N GLU A 536 0.70 -2.25 45.50
CA GLU A 536 0.57 -2.09 46.95
C GLU A 536 0.05 -0.69 47.34
N ARG A 537 0.62 0.37 46.75
CA ARG A 537 0.15 1.75 46.97
C ARG A 537 -1.29 1.96 46.53
N LYS A 538 -1.71 1.33 45.42
CA LYS A 538 -3.07 1.42 44.90
C LYS A 538 -4.06 0.71 45.82
N GLU A 539 -3.70 -0.44 46.37
CA GLU A 539 -4.49 -1.17 47.36
C GLU A 539 -4.61 -0.39 48.68
N GLN A 540 -3.50 0.15 49.21
CA GLN A 540 -3.50 1.03 50.39
C GLN A 540 -4.39 2.27 50.20
N ARG A 541 -4.37 2.89 49.00
CA ARG A 541 -5.28 4.00 48.65
C ARG A 541 -6.75 3.59 48.64
N MET A 542 -7.08 2.39 48.14
CA MET A 542 -8.46 1.88 48.18
C MET A 542 -8.91 1.54 49.61
N ALA A 543 -8.05 0.96 50.44
CA ALA A 543 -8.33 0.72 51.86
C ALA A 543 -8.60 2.03 52.63
N ALA A 544 -7.78 3.07 52.40
CA ALA A 544 -8.00 4.39 52.99
C ALA A 544 -9.30 5.06 52.51
N ALA A 545 -9.70 4.85 51.25
CA ALA A 545 -10.98 5.32 50.73
C ALA A 545 -12.17 4.57 51.35
N ALA A 546 -12.06 3.25 51.57
CA ALA A 546 -13.07 2.45 52.25
C ALA A 546 -13.25 2.88 53.72
N ALA A 547 -12.15 3.12 54.45
CA ALA A 547 -12.19 3.61 55.82
C ALA A 547 -12.89 4.99 55.93
N LYS A 548 -12.59 5.93 55.02
CA LYS A 548 -13.29 7.22 54.93
C LYS A 548 -14.78 7.09 54.61
N LYS A 549 -15.18 6.02 53.90
CA LYS A 549 -16.60 5.76 53.59
C LYS A 549 -17.36 5.19 54.81
N ALA A 550 -16.70 4.40 55.65
CA ALA A 550 -17.28 3.90 56.90
C ALA A 550 -17.51 5.00 57.96
N GLN A 551 -16.69 6.06 57.97
CA GLN A 551 -16.84 7.20 58.89
C GLN A 551 -18.01 8.16 58.57
N ARG A 552 -18.74 7.98 57.47
CA ARG A 552 -19.87 8.85 57.07
C ARG A 552 -21.19 8.09 57.06
N GLY A 553 -21.73 7.80 58.25
CA GLY A 553 -23.05 7.19 58.41
C GLY A 553 -24.19 8.22 58.29
N MET A 554 -25.11 8.01 57.34
CA MET A 554 -26.48 8.54 57.36
C MET A 554 -27.45 7.49 56.78
N PRO A 555 -28.75 7.49 57.17
CA PRO A 555 -29.60 6.29 57.10
C PRO A 555 -30.41 6.15 55.81
N ALA A 556 -30.95 4.95 55.60
CA ALA A 556 -31.76 4.58 54.43
C ALA A 556 -33.25 4.98 54.57
N VAL A 557 -33.89 5.31 53.45
CA VAL A 557 -35.35 5.40 53.32
C VAL A 557 -35.79 4.62 52.07
N THR A 558 -36.68 3.65 52.25
CA THR A 558 -37.22 2.82 51.16
C THR A 558 -38.61 3.28 50.73
N LYS A 559 -38.87 3.38 49.41
CA LYS A 559 -40.22 3.29 48.85
C LYS A 559 -40.20 2.75 47.42
N LYS A 560 -41.13 1.85 47.09
CA LYS A 560 -41.40 1.33 45.73
C LYS A 560 -42.68 1.98 45.19
N VAL A 561 -42.69 2.38 43.93
CA VAL A 561 -43.86 2.36 43.01
C VAL A 561 -43.35 2.36 41.55
N PRO A 562 -44.15 1.92 40.54
CA PRO A 562 -43.60 1.34 39.31
C PRO A 562 -43.77 2.21 38.04
N GLY A 563 -43.27 1.67 36.92
CA GLY A 563 -42.98 2.39 35.68
C GLY A 563 -44.15 2.96 34.85
N PHE A 564 -43.76 3.70 33.82
CA PHE A 564 -44.63 4.30 32.80
C PHE A 564 -44.05 4.13 31.40
N LYS A 565 -44.88 4.32 30.36
CA LYS A 565 -44.52 4.11 28.94
C LYS A 565 -44.18 5.40 28.19
N SER A 566 -43.32 5.25 27.17
CA SER A 566 -43.23 5.97 25.89
C SER A 566 -43.85 7.37 25.73
N LEU A 567 -42.98 8.36 25.46
CA LEU A 567 -43.08 9.55 24.58
C LEU A 567 -41.87 10.45 24.95
N GLY A 568 -41.24 11.27 24.11
CA GLY A 568 -41.40 11.53 22.67
C GLY A 568 -40.79 12.90 22.35
N GLN A 569 -39.78 12.96 21.46
CA GLN A 569 -39.08 14.17 20.95
C GLN A 569 -38.58 15.21 21.97
N GLY A 570 -37.25 15.41 22.07
CA GLY A 570 -36.65 16.48 22.88
C GLY A 570 -35.21 16.79 22.48
N LYS A 571 -34.87 18.09 22.41
CA LYS A 571 -33.57 18.64 22.00
C LYS A 571 -32.40 18.09 22.83
N LEU A 572 -31.26 17.82 22.19
CA LEU A 572 -29.97 17.74 22.88
C LEU A 572 -29.52 19.15 23.31
N PRO A 573 -29.19 19.39 24.60
CA PRO A 573 -28.50 20.60 25.02
C PRO A 573 -26.99 20.50 24.74
N GLY A 574 -26.34 21.65 24.53
CA GLY A 574 -24.88 21.71 24.33
C GLY A 574 -24.07 21.40 25.61
N PRO A 575 -22.77 21.09 25.47
CA PRO A 575 -21.90 20.80 26.61
C PRO A 575 -21.71 22.03 27.51
N ALA A 576 -21.89 21.85 28.82
CA ALA A 576 -21.71 22.92 29.80
C ALA A 576 -20.22 23.15 30.11
N VAL A 577 -19.83 24.43 30.23
CA VAL A 577 -18.49 24.85 30.64
C VAL A 577 -18.27 24.55 32.13
N MET A 578 -17.11 23.96 32.46
CA MET A 578 -16.56 23.94 33.82
C MET A 578 -15.46 25.02 33.91
N PRO A 579 -15.52 25.96 34.87
CA PRO A 579 -14.63 27.11 34.91
C PRO A 579 -13.31 26.82 35.65
N GLY A 580 -12.23 27.55 35.30
CA GLY A 580 -11.09 27.68 36.21
C GLY A 580 -9.70 27.80 35.58
N LEU A 581 -9.41 28.91 34.88
CA LEU A 581 -8.09 29.54 34.86
C LEU A 581 -8.28 31.01 34.44
N THR A 582 -7.62 31.93 35.13
CA THR A 582 -7.92 33.37 35.08
C THR A 582 -7.10 34.12 34.04
N THR A 583 -7.72 35.12 33.43
CA THR A 583 -7.13 36.04 32.47
C THR A 583 -6.15 37.02 33.12
N GLU A 584 -5.02 37.28 32.45
CA GLU A 584 -4.41 38.61 32.43
C GLU A 584 -4.56 39.18 31.01
N THR A 585 -5.32 40.27 30.90
CA THR A 585 -5.58 40.96 29.62
C THR A 585 -4.69 42.17 29.46
N ALA A 586 -3.87 42.20 28.42
CA ALA A 586 -3.09 43.37 28.03
C ALA A 586 -3.21 43.66 26.52
N ALA A 587 -3.83 44.81 26.21
CA ALA A 587 -3.71 45.59 24.98
C ALA A 587 -3.80 44.87 23.60
N VAL A 588 -5.01 44.81 23.05
CA VAL A 588 -5.23 45.15 21.63
C VAL A 588 -6.32 46.22 21.56
N ALA A 589 -5.90 47.49 21.58
CA ALA A 589 -6.77 48.65 21.39
C ALA A 589 -5.97 49.80 20.79
N GLY A 590 -6.48 50.40 19.70
CA GLY A 590 -5.88 51.55 19.03
C GLY A 590 -5.06 51.22 17.78
N VAL A 591 -5.70 51.25 16.62
CA VAL A 591 -5.03 51.46 15.33
C VAL A 591 -5.23 52.93 14.96
N ALA A 592 -4.18 53.74 15.09
CA ALA A 592 -4.20 55.17 14.76
C ALA A 592 -2.83 55.63 14.26
N ALA A 593 -2.75 55.83 12.93
CA ALA A 593 -1.70 56.47 12.13
C ALA A 593 -0.39 56.93 12.82
N LEU A 594 0.72 56.25 12.53
CA LEU A 594 2.07 56.81 12.54
C LEU A 594 2.80 56.44 11.23
N LYS A 595 3.60 57.36 10.69
CA LYS A 595 4.35 57.18 9.44
C LYS A 595 5.84 57.00 9.72
N GLY A 596 6.46 56.01 9.08
CA GLY A 596 7.90 55.91 8.87
C GLY A 596 8.63 54.97 9.84
N GLN A 597 9.51 54.14 9.26
CA GLN A 597 10.41 53.18 9.91
C GLN A 597 9.72 52.05 10.72
N ASN A 598 9.71 50.85 10.15
CA ASN A 598 9.39 49.54 10.77
C ASN A 598 8.47 49.58 11.99
N ALA A 599 7.21 49.93 11.79
CA ALA A 599 6.17 49.68 12.80
C ALA A 599 6.09 48.17 13.05
N SER A 600 6.57 47.72 14.21
CA SER A 600 6.82 46.31 14.48
C SER A 600 5.53 45.53 14.70
N ASN A 601 4.95 45.01 13.61
CA ASN A 601 3.90 44.00 13.67
C ASN A 601 4.44 42.78 14.44
N PRO A 602 3.88 42.43 15.62
CA PRO A 602 4.43 41.36 16.45
C PRO A 602 4.46 39.99 15.77
N LEU A 603 3.56 39.75 14.81
CA LEU A 603 3.53 38.51 14.00
C LEU A 603 4.77 38.34 13.12
N LEU A 604 5.49 39.43 12.82
CA LEU A 604 6.66 39.45 11.94
C LEU A 604 7.99 39.63 12.68
N ALA A 605 7.98 39.63 14.02
CA ALA A 605 9.18 39.85 14.83
C ALA A 605 10.31 38.83 14.57
N ASN A 606 9.95 37.60 14.17
CA ASN A 606 10.88 36.51 13.86
C ASN A 606 11.11 36.33 12.34
N VAL A 607 10.58 37.21 11.48
CA VAL A 607 10.68 37.08 10.01
C VAL A 607 11.84 37.93 9.51
N PRO A 608 12.92 37.34 8.97
CA PRO A 608 14.06 38.12 8.50
C PRO A 608 13.77 38.80 7.16
N ASN A 609 14.23 40.04 7.00
CA ASN A 609 14.02 40.84 5.79
C ASN A 609 15.14 40.74 4.74
N LYS A 610 16.18 39.93 5.02
CA LYS A 610 17.38 39.78 4.18
C LYS A 610 17.30 38.54 3.28
N LEU A 611 18.11 38.48 2.24
CA LEU A 611 18.28 37.26 1.44
C LEU A 611 18.98 36.17 2.27
N TRP A 612 18.62 34.91 2.04
CA TRP A 612 19.31 33.77 2.65
C TRP A 612 20.25 33.14 1.63
N ILE A 613 21.56 33.37 1.76
CA ILE A 613 22.57 32.91 0.80
C ILE A 613 23.71 32.24 1.56
N GLY A 614 24.08 31.02 1.17
CA GLY A 614 25.25 30.33 1.73
C GLY A 614 25.17 30.05 3.23
N GLY A 615 23.97 30.00 3.81
CA GLY A 615 23.78 29.88 5.26
C GLY A 615 23.99 31.20 6.02
N GLN A 616 23.79 32.36 5.39
CA GLN A 616 23.95 33.69 5.97
C GLN A 616 22.83 34.65 5.52
N TRP A 617 22.50 35.60 6.38
CA TRP A 617 21.55 36.69 6.11
C TRP A 617 22.27 37.89 5.47
N VAL A 618 21.99 38.15 4.19
CA VAL A 618 22.65 39.21 3.41
C VAL A 618 21.65 40.16 2.77
N ASP A 619 21.95 41.46 2.77
CA ASP A 619 21.16 42.43 1.99
C ASP A 619 21.37 42.16 0.49
N ALA A 620 20.40 42.52 -0.35
CA ALA A 620 20.60 42.48 -1.79
C ALA A 620 21.74 43.43 -2.19
N LEU A 621 22.59 43.03 -3.14
CA LEU A 621 23.77 43.79 -3.58
C LEU A 621 23.43 45.19 -4.11
N SER A 622 22.19 45.40 -4.56
CA SER A 622 21.69 46.72 -5.00
C SER A 622 21.19 47.62 -3.86
N GLY A 623 21.14 47.13 -2.61
CA GLY A 623 20.56 47.81 -1.45
C GLY A 623 19.04 47.98 -1.49
N ARG A 624 18.36 47.48 -2.52
CA ARG A 624 16.92 47.64 -2.73
C ARG A 624 16.10 46.69 -1.87
N THR A 625 14.88 47.13 -1.55
CA THR A 625 13.84 46.36 -0.87
C THR A 625 12.49 46.64 -1.52
N PHE A 626 11.63 45.64 -1.62
CA PHE A 626 10.24 45.80 -2.07
C PHE A 626 9.25 45.67 -0.90
N PRO A 627 8.08 46.32 -0.99
CA PRO A 627 7.04 46.24 0.04
C PRO A 627 6.27 44.92 -0.05
N VAL A 628 5.88 44.39 1.11
CA VAL A 628 4.87 43.33 1.25
C VAL A 628 3.59 43.99 1.76
N LEU A 629 2.48 43.74 1.07
CA LEU A 629 1.20 44.41 1.33
C LEU A 629 0.22 43.47 2.02
N ASP A 630 -0.55 43.97 2.99
CA ASP A 630 -1.65 43.23 3.59
C ASP A 630 -2.88 43.28 2.66
N PRO A 631 -3.36 42.15 2.10
CA PRO A 631 -4.47 42.17 1.14
C PRO A 631 -5.81 42.60 1.74
N ARG A 632 -5.91 42.69 3.07
CA ARG A 632 -7.11 43.16 3.80
C ARG A 632 -7.26 44.68 3.77
N THR A 633 -6.17 45.42 3.52
CA THR A 633 -6.16 46.90 3.49
C THR A 633 -5.53 47.47 2.23
N GLY A 634 -4.51 46.80 1.67
CA GLY A 634 -3.60 47.32 0.64
C GLY A 634 -2.41 48.11 1.20
N GLU A 635 -2.18 48.06 2.52
CA GLU A 635 -1.10 48.80 3.19
C GLU A 635 0.19 47.97 3.34
N GLU A 636 1.35 48.64 3.35
CA GLU A 636 2.66 48.01 3.53
C GLU A 636 2.86 47.55 4.99
N VAL A 637 2.96 46.23 5.19
CA VAL A 637 3.20 45.61 6.52
C VAL A 637 4.63 45.14 6.73
N PHE A 638 5.40 44.97 5.66
CA PHE A 638 6.81 44.59 5.75
C PHE A 638 7.61 45.05 4.52
N ARG A 639 8.94 44.99 4.60
CA ARG A 639 9.83 45.11 3.44
C ARG A 639 10.83 43.97 3.46
N VAL A 640 11.12 43.39 2.30
CA VAL A 640 12.18 42.39 2.13
C VAL A 640 13.18 42.84 1.06
N ALA A 641 14.41 42.35 1.13
CA ALA A 641 15.46 42.59 0.14
C ALA A 641 15.00 42.19 -1.27
N GLU A 642 15.29 43.03 -2.27
CA GLU A 642 14.96 42.76 -3.67
C GLU A 642 16.15 42.09 -4.36
N ALA A 643 16.15 40.75 -4.43
CA ALA A 643 17.16 40.03 -5.21
C ALA A 643 17.02 40.34 -6.70
N ASP A 644 18.17 40.53 -7.34
CA ASP A 644 18.33 40.65 -8.79
C ASP A 644 19.35 39.60 -9.28
N LYS A 645 19.74 39.66 -10.57
CA LYS A 645 20.68 38.72 -11.18
C LYS A 645 21.97 38.54 -10.37
N ALA A 646 22.55 39.62 -9.83
CA ALA A 646 23.81 39.55 -9.10
C ALA A 646 23.71 38.71 -7.82
N ASP A 647 22.56 38.76 -7.13
CA ASP A 647 22.28 37.97 -5.94
C ASP A 647 22.02 36.49 -6.29
N VAL A 648 21.38 36.24 -7.43
CA VAL A 648 21.20 34.88 -7.99
C VAL A 648 22.55 34.22 -8.30
N GLU A 649 23.51 34.94 -8.88
CA GLU A 649 24.84 34.40 -9.18
C GLU A 649 25.58 34.00 -7.88
N LEU A 650 25.46 34.80 -6.81
CA LEU A 650 25.97 34.43 -5.47
C LEU A 650 25.28 33.19 -4.88
N ALA A 651 23.95 33.12 -4.98
CA ALA A 651 23.18 31.99 -4.46
C ALA A 651 23.44 30.68 -5.22
N VAL A 652 23.58 30.73 -6.54
CA VAL A 652 23.94 29.54 -7.32
C VAL A 652 25.40 29.15 -7.07
N ALA A 653 26.33 30.10 -6.91
CA ALA A 653 27.70 29.79 -6.49
C ALA A 653 27.75 29.10 -5.10
N ALA A 654 26.92 29.55 -4.15
CA ALA A 654 26.77 28.92 -2.84
C ALA A 654 26.17 27.49 -2.95
N ALA A 655 25.07 27.32 -3.70
CA ALA A 655 24.46 26.02 -3.95
C ALA A 655 25.41 25.06 -4.67
N ARG A 656 26.17 25.55 -5.66
CA ARG A 656 27.17 24.80 -6.41
C ARG A 656 28.29 24.31 -5.49
N LYS A 657 28.82 25.19 -4.63
CA LYS A 657 29.82 24.81 -3.61
C LYS A 657 29.28 23.77 -2.63
N ALA A 658 28.03 23.92 -2.18
CA ALA A 658 27.37 22.97 -1.27
C ALA A 658 27.17 21.59 -1.93
N PHE A 659 26.83 21.54 -3.22
CA PHE A 659 26.70 20.30 -3.96
C PHE A 659 28.05 19.67 -4.33
N ASP A 660 28.92 20.41 -5.02
CA ASP A 660 30.17 19.88 -5.58
C ASP A 660 31.19 19.52 -4.48
N HIS A 661 31.16 20.20 -3.33
CA HIS A 661 32.18 20.05 -2.27
C HIS A 661 31.61 19.92 -0.85
N GLY A 662 30.38 20.38 -0.59
CA GLY A 662 29.73 20.29 0.72
C GLY A 662 29.25 18.88 1.10
N GLU A 663 28.75 18.73 2.33
CA GLU A 663 28.41 17.41 2.86
C GLU A 663 27.06 16.86 2.41
N TRP A 664 26.11 17.69 1.97
CA TRP A 664 24.71 17.27 1.79
C TRP A 664 24.47 16.10 0.82
N PRO A 665 24.98 16.09 -0.44
CA PRO A 665 24.86 14.92 -1.32
C PRO A 665 25.72 13.73 -0.85
N ARG A 666 26.67 13.96 0.07
CA ARG A 666 27.62 12.95 0.61
C ARG A 666 27.11 12.31 1.91
N MET A 667 26.16 12.96 2.58
CA MET A 667 25.38 12.35 3.66
C MET A 667 24.65 11.11 3.13
N SER A 668 24.59 10.05 3.94
CA SER A 668 23.67 8.95 3.68
C SER A 668 22.23 9.44 3.71
N GLY A 669 21.34 8.78 2.96
CA GLY A 669 19.90 9.09 2.96
C GLY A 669 19.30 9.19 4.37
N LYS A 670 19.75 8.33 5.29
CA LYS A 670 19.35 8.32 6.70
C LYS A 670 19.76 9.58 7.47
N GLN A 671 20.88 10.21 7.12
CA GLN A 671 21.30 11.48 7.73
C GLN A 671 20.45 12.64 7.22
N ARG A 672 20.22 12.72 5.89
CA ARG A 672 19.30 13.73 5.31
C ARG A 672 17.88 13.58 5.85
N GLY A 673 17.37 12.35 5.91
CA GLY A 673 16.08 12.03 6.51
C GLY A 673 15.98 12.46 7.97
N LYS A 674 17.04 12.31 8.79
CA LYS A 674 17.03 12.82 10.18
C LYS A 674 16.90 14.35 10.24
N VAL A 675 17.62 15.09 9.38
CA VAL A 675 17.49 16.55 9.29
C VAL A 675 16.07 16.94 8.87
N MET A 676 15.53 16.28 7.84
CA MET A 676 14.18 16.55 7.33
C MET A 676 13.06 16.19 8.33
N MET A 677 13.26 15.21 9.21
CA MET A 677 12.35 14.98 10.34
C MET A 677 12.32 16.19 11.27
N ARG A 678 13.48 16.75 11.68
CA ARG A 678 13.49 17.97 12.52
C ARG A 678 12.89 19.18 11.81
N ILE A 679 12.97 19.29 10.48
CA ILE A 679 12.23 20.32 9.72
C ILE A 679 10.72 20.15 9.92
N ALA A 680 10.18 18.94 9.76
CA ALA A 680 8.75 18.68 9.96
C ALA A 680 8.32 18.96 11.42
N ASP A 681 9.11 18.49 12.39
CA ASP A 681 8.85 18.71 13.82
C ASP A 681 8.89 20.22 14.17
N LEU A 682 9.74 21.02 13.50
CA LEU A 682 9.82 22.48 13.68
C LEU A 682 8.66 23.25 13.03
N ILE A 683 8.14 22.78 11.90
CA ILE A 683 6.94 23.36 11.29
C ILE A 683 5.73 23.18 12.24
N GLU A 684 5.69 22.06 12.98
CA GLU A 684 4.68 21.80 14.00
C GLU A 684 4.93 22.60 15.29
N GLU A 685 6.17 22.72 15.74
CA GLU A 685 6.58 23.54 16.90
C GLU A 685 6.23 25.04 16.70
N HIS A 686 6.30 25.53 15.46
CA HIS A 686 5.95 26.91 15.07
C HIS A 686 4.59 27.04 14.36
N ALA A 687 3.69 26.07 14.49
CA ALA A 687 2.50 26.01 13.63
C ALA A 687 1.58 27.24 13.70
N ASP A 688 1.36 27.78 14.91
CA ASP A 688 0.51 28.96 15.10
C ASP A 688 1.13 30.24 14.52
N GLU A 689 2.47 30.35 14.55
CA GLU A 689 3.24 31.45 13.98
C GLU A 689 3.21 31.41 12.45
N LEU A 690 3.57 30.26 11.87
CA LEU A 690 3.57 30.05 10.41
C LEU A 690 2.17 30.21 9.81
N ALA A 691 1.11 29.79 10.52
CA ALA A 691 -0.27 29.99 10.08
C ALA A 691 -0.69 31.46 10.11
N ALA A 692 -0.27 32.23 11.12
CA ALA A 692 -0.54 33.67 11.20
C ALA A 692 0.21 34.46 10.12
N ILE A 693 1.45 34.08 9.81
CA ILE A 693 2.21 34.63 8.69
C ILE A 693 1.50 34.31 7.37
N GLU A 694 1.16 33.04 7.10
CA GLU A 694 0.46 32.61 5.87
C GLU A 694 -0.85 33.40 5.65
N SER A 695 -1.62 33.64 6.71
CA SER A 695 -2.88 34.39 6.65
C SER A 695 -2.74 35.90 6.48
N LEU A 696 -1.65 36.49 6.99
CA LEU A 696 -1.33 37.90 6.77
C LEU A 696 -0.81 38.14 5.34
N ASP A 697 0.07 37.26 4.88
CA ASP A 697 0.79 37.36 3.61
C ASP A 697 -0.15 37.06 2.42
N ASN A 698 -0.93 35.97 2.50
CA ASN A 698 -1.82 35.56 1.41
C ASN A 698 -3.28 36.04 1.53
N GLY A 699 -3.77 36.35 2.74
CA GLY A 699 -5.18 36.69 2.97
C GLY A 699 -6.12 35.48 3.06
N LYS A 700 -5.63 34.27 3.38
CA LYS A 700 -6.49 33.10 3.66
C LYS A 700 -6.89 33.03 5.15
N PRO A 701 -8.13 32.64 5.52
CA PRO A 701 -8.55 32.52 6.92
C PRO A 701 -7.61 31.68 7.77
N LEU A 702 -7.30 32.17 8.97
CA LEU A 702 -6.32 31.57 9.90
C LEU A 702 -6.63 30.11 10.23
N VAL A 703 -7.92 29.76 10.33
CA VAL A 703 -8.37 28.38 10.53
C VAL A 703 -7.91 27.47 9.40
N MET A 704 -7.99 27.92 8.13
CA MET A 704 -7.59 27.13 6.97
C MET A 704 -6.06 26.94 6.92
N SER A 705 -5.29 27.98 7.21
CA SER A 705 -3.82 27.87 7.36
C SER A 705 -3.46 26.80 8.40
N LYS A 706 -4.09 26.86 9.60
CA LYS A 706 -3.81 25.94 10.72
C LYS A 706 -4.21 24.49 10.44
N ILE A 707 -5.32 24.22 9.74
CA ILE A 707 -5.82 22.84 9.55
C ILE A 707 -5.36 22.18 8.22
N ALA A 708 -4.93 22.96 7.24
CA ALA A 708 -4.50 22.45 5.93
C ALA A 708 -3.03 22.76 5.64
N ASP A 709 -2.68 24.04 5.49
CA ASP A 709 -1.40 24.41 4.89
C ASP A 709 -0.20 24.07 5.78
N ILE A 710 -0.28 24.30 7.09
CA ILE A 710 0.83 23.95 8.01
C ILE A 710 0.96 22.42 8.18
N PRO A 711 -0.10 21.65 8.51
CA PRO A 711 0.03 20.20 8.72
C PRO A 711 0.45 19.47 7.45
N LEU A 712 -0.09 19.86 6.27
CA LEU A 712 0.35 19.29 4.99
C LEU A 712 1.81 19.64 4.69
N SER A 713 2.29 20.85 5.02
CA SER A 713 3.69 21.22 4.81
C SER A 713 4.64 20.37 5.67
N ALA A 714 4.33 20.18 6.96
CA ALA A 714 5.09 19.30 7.85
C ALA A 714 5.08 17.84 7.34
N ASP A 715 3.91 17.34 6.93
CA ASP A 715 3.76 15.99 6.40
C ASP A 715 4.60 15.76 5.13
N HIS A 716 4.66 16.71 4.19
CA HIS A 716 5.50 16.54 2.99
C HIS A 716 6.99 16.45 3.34
N PHE A 717 7.50 17.22 4.32
CA PHE A 717 8.87 17.03 4.81
C PHE A 717 9.07 15.67 5.48
N ARG A 718 8.10 15.20 6.29
CA ARG A 718 8.14 13.92 7.00
C ARG A 718 8.06 12.71 6.06
N TYR A 719 7.22 12.78 5.04
CA TYR A 719 7.08 11.78 3.98
C TYR A 719 8.38 11.62 3.20
N TYR A 720 8.97 12.73 2.72
CA TYR A 720 10.22 12.66 1.96
C TYR A 720 11.44 12.36 2.84
N ALA A 721 11.40 12.68 4.14
CA ALA A 721 12.38 12.18 5.10
C ALA A 721 12.41 10.63 5.18
N GLY A 722 11.24 10.00 5.09
CA GLY A 722 11.09 8.54 5.02
C GLY A 722 11.58 7.92 3.70
N TRP A 723 11.54 8.67 2.60
CA TRP A 723 12.06 8.26 1.29
C TRP A 723 13.57 8.43 1.12
N ALA A 724 14.22 9.31 1.88
CA ALA A 724 15.61 9.74 1.63
C ALA A 724 16.63 8.59 1.57
N ASP A 725 16.39 7.46 2.24
CA ASP A 725 17.21 6.23 2.21
C ASP A 725 16.56 5.05 1.46
N LYS A 726 15.49 5.27 0.69
CA LYS A 726 14.70 4.25 -0.03
C LYS A 726 14.73 4.39 -1.56
N LEU A 727 15.52 5.31 -2.11
CA LEU A 727 15.76 5.38 -3.55
C LEU A 727 16.64 4.19 -3.99
N HIS A 728 16.14 3.41 -4.95
CA HIS A 728 16.80 2.20 -5.44
C HIS A 728 17.06 2.27 -6.94
N GLY A 729 18.26 1.88 -7.35
CA GLY A 729 18.55 1.50 -8.74
C GLY A 729 18.16 0.06 -9.04
N LYS A 730 18.43 -0.38 -10.27
CA LYS A 730 18.13 -1.73 -10.78
C LYS A 730 19.41 -2.43 -11.21
N THR A 731 19.60 -3.69 -10.83
CA THR A 731 20.55 -4.60 -11.50
C THR A 731 19.89 -5.20 -12.73
N ILE A 732 20.58 -5.19 -13.87
CA ILE A 732 20.01 -5.54 -15.18
C ILE A 732 20.82 -6.72 -15.77
N PRO A 733 20.20 -7.87 -16.07
CA PRO A 733 20.86 -8.95 -16.82
C PRO A 733 21.33 -8.43 -18.18
N CYS A 734 22.62 -8.58 -18.50
CA CYS A 734 23.19 -8.02 -19.72
C CYS A 734 24.25 -8.93 -20.35
N ASP A 735 23.81 -10.08 -20.85
CA ASP A 735 24.57 -10.89 -21.80
C ASP A 735 24.17 -10.49 -23.23
N ASN A 736 25.15 -10.25 -24.12
CA ASN A 736 24.89 -9.88 -25.51
C ASN A 736 26.06 -10.29 -26.44
N VAL A 737 25.98 -9.94 -27.72
CA VAL A 737 26.97 -10.33 -28.76
C VAL A 737 28.40 -9.84 -28.51
N PHE A 738 28.60 -8.90 -27.57
CA PHE A 738 29.91 -8.36 -27.20
C PHE A 738 30.50 -8.95 -25.90
N GLY A 739 29.79 -9.86 -25.21
CA GLY A 739 30.27 -10.51 -23.99
C GLY A 739 29.26 -10.57 -22.85
N LYS A 740 29.75 -10.90 -21.65
CA LYS A 740 28.95 -10.93 -20.40
C LYS A 740 29.24 -9.69 -19.55
N PHE A 741 28.19 -8.96 -19.17
CA PHE A 741 28.32 -7.73 -18.40
C PHE A 741 27.45 -7.73 -17.14
N PHE A 742 28.04 -7.34 -16.01
CA PHE A 742 27.26 -6.88 -14.87
C PHE A 742 26.83 -5.44 -15.14
N ALA A 743 25.54 -5.21 -15.31
CA ALA A 743 24.96 -3.89 -15.52
C ALA A 743 24.05 -3.49 -14.33
N TYR A 744 24.13 -2.24 -13.92
CA TYR A 744 23.27 -1.68 -12.87
C TYR A 744 23.02 -0.19 -13.07
N THR A 745 21.95 0.34 -12.48
CA THR A 745 21.69 1.78 -12.41
C THR A 745 21.99 2.36 -11.04
N LEU A 746 22.43 3.62 -11.03
CA LEU A 746 22.51 4.49 -9.87
C LEU A 746 21.51 5.64 -10.06
N HIS A 747 20.82 6.04 -9.00
CA HIS A 747 19.97 7.23 -8.99
C HIS A 747 20.72 8.30 -8.18
N GLU A 748 21.30 9.26 -8.89
CA GLU A 748 22.10 10.34 -8.30
C GLU A 748 21.28 11.64 -8.29
N PRO A 749 21.47 12.56 -7.32
CA PRO A 749 20.85 13.89 -7.38
C PRO A 749 21.24 14.65 -8.65
N ILE A 750 20.29 15.38 -9.23
CA ILE A 750 20.51 16.15 -10.47
C ILE A 750 21.46 17.35 -10.31
N GLY A 751 21.57 17.91 -9.10
CA GLY A 751 22.58 18.92 -8.72
C GLY A 751 21.98 20.15 -8.05
N VAL A 752 22.15 21.32 -8.68
CA VAL A 752 21.55 22.59 -8.23
C VAL A 752 20.22 22.83 -8.94
N VAL A 753 19.15 22.96 -8.13
CA VAL A 753 17.78 23.13 -8.60
C VAL A 753 17.32 24.58 -8.40
N GLY A 754 16.92 25.22 -9.49
CA GLY A 754 16.21 26.50 -9.46
C GLY A 754 14.71 26.26 -9.23
N GLN A 755 14.18 26.74 -8.11
CA GLN A 755 12.78 26.55 -7.72
C GLN A 755 12.06 27.90 -7.68
N ILE A 756 10.89 27.98 -8.31
CA ILE A 756 10.05 29.19 -8.35
C ILE A 756 8.63 28.77 -7.97
N ILE A 757 8.06 29.44 -6.96
CA ILE A 757 6.75 29.07 -6.37
C ILE A 757 5.77 30.27 -6.38
N PRO A 758 4.45 30.02 -6.46
CA PRO A 758 3.43 31.04 -6.54
C PRO A 758 3.00 31.55 -5.16
N TRP A 759 2.16 32.57 -5.18
CA TRP A 759 1.68 33.29 -3.99
C TRP A 759 0.45 32.67 -3.29
N ASN A 760 -0.16 31.61 -3.83
CA ASN A 760 -1.48 31.15 -3.37
C ASN A 760 -1.44 30.11 -2.23
N PHE A 761 -0.43 29.25 -2.22
CA PHE A 761 -0.10 28.35 -1.09
C PHE A 761 1.41 28.37 -0.80
N PRO A 762 2.02 29.54 -0.50
CA PRO A 762 3.48 29.71 -0.48
C PRO A 762 4.23 28.68 0.37
N LEU A 763 3.84 28.42 1.63
CA LEU A 763 4.53 27.42 2.45
C LEU A 763 4.40 25.99 1.88
N LEU A 764 3.19 25.62 1.43
CA LEU A 764 2.91 24.29 0.92
C LEU A 764 3.57 24.02 -0.43
N MET A 765 3.59 25.00 -1.33
CA MET A 765 4.31 24.92 -2.61
C MET A 765 5.82 24.88 -2.41
N MET A 766 6.35 25.55 -1.38
CA MET A 766 7.73 25.35 -0.98
C MET A 766 7.96 23.91 -0.51
N ALA A 767 7.12 23.36 0.38
CA ALA A 767 7.26 21.99 0.87
C ALA A 767 7.20 20.95 -0.27
N TRP A 768 6.28 21.10 -1.23
CA TRP A 768 6.14 20.20 -2.38
C TRP A 768 7.40 20.11 -3.26
N LYS A 769 8.20 21.18 -3.36
CA LYS A 769 9.41 21.23 -4.19
C LYS A 769 10.70 21.05 -3.41
N VAL A 770 10.82 21.63 -2.22
CA VAL A 770 12.02 21.58 -1.39
C VAL A 770 12.20 20.18 -0.80
N ALA A 771 11.16 19.57 -0.22
CA ALA A 771 11.28 18.28 0.45
C ALA A 771 11.79 17.13 -0.46
N PRO A 772 11.25 16.85 -1.67
CA PRO A 772 11.76 15.79 -2.54
C PRO A 772 13.17 16.10 -3.08
N ALA A 773 13.50 17.38 -3.33
CA ALA A 773 14.84 17.79 -3.76
C ALA A 773 15.89 17.60 -2.64
N LEU A 774 15.52 17.87 -1.38
CA LEU A 774 16.36 17.60 -0.21
C LEU A 774 16.58 16.09 0.01
N ALA A 775 15.53 15.27 -0.04
CA ALA A 775 15.63 13.82 0.18
C ALA A 775 16.60 13.15 -0.81
N THR A 776 16.49 13.54 -2.09
CA THR A 776 17.35 13.08 -3.19
C THR A 776 18.81 13.58 -3.07
N GLY A 777 19.06 14.66 -2.34
CA GLY A 777 20.41 15.17 -2.03
C GLY A 777 20.84 16.39 -2.85
N ASN A 778 19.90 17.09 -3.47
CA ASN A 778 20.16 18.29 -4.26
C ASN A 778 20.41 19.54 -3.39
N CYS A 779 20.97 20.58 -4.02
CA CYS A 779 21.03 21.92 -3.44
C CYS A 779 20.09 22.87 -4.20
N ILE A 780 19.57 23.90 -3.53
CA ILE A 780 18.37 24.64 -3.97
C ILE A 780 18.63 26.14 -3.99
N VAL A 781 18.15 26.81 -5.04
CA VAL A 781 17.95 28.26 -5.10
C VAL A 781 16.46 28.53 -5.33
N LEU A 782 15.79 29.07 -4.31
CA LEU A 782 14.33 29.25 -4.25
C LEU A 782 13.96 30.73 -4.41
N LYS A 783 13.02 31.03 -5.32
CA LYS A 783 12.38 32.35 -5.48
C LYS A 783 10.91 32.27 -5.04
N PRO A 784 10.56 32.67 -3.79
CA PRO A 784 9.16 32.80 -3.37
C PRO A 784 8.50 33.98 -4.10
N ALA A 785 7.19 33.90 -4.34
CA ALA A 785 6.45 34.98 -5.00
C ALA A 785 6.60 36.32 -4.24
N GLU A 786 6.64 37.40 -5.01
CA GLU A 786 6.83 38.77 -4.52
C GLU A 786 5.63 39.27 -3.69
N GLN A 787 4.42 38.74 -3.92
CA GLN A 787 3.29 39.00 -3.02
C GLN A 787 3.43 38.31 -1.65
N THR A 788 4.12 37.16 -1.56
CA THR A 788 4.14 36.34 -0.33
C THR A 788 5.51 35.72 -0.01
N PRO A 789 6.51 36.53 0.37
CA PRO A 789 7.83 36.03 0.71
C PRO A 789 7.93 35.49 2.16
N LEU A 790 7.05 35.92 3.06
CA LEU A 790 7.35 35.96 4.50
C LEU A 790 7.55 34.57 5.13
N ASN A 791 6.70 33.60 4.77
CA ASN A 791 6.84 32.23 5.28
C ASN A 791 8.09 31.52 4.74
N ALA A 792 8.53 31.82 3.51
CA ALA A 792 9.80 31.32 3.00
C ALA A 792 10.99 31.92 3.78
N MET A 793 10.92 33.19 4.16
CA MET A 793 11.96 33.83 4.98
C MET A 793 12.00 33.24 6.40
N ARG A 794 10.85 33.02 7.05
CA ARG A 794 10.79 32.37 8.37
C ARG A 794 11.35 30.94 8.33
N MET A 795 11.08 30.21 7.24
CA MET A 795 11.53 28.83 7.04
C MET A 795 13.05 28.68 6.85
N ALA A 796 13.77 29.69 6.36
CA ALA A 796 15.24 29.65 6.34
C ALA A 796 15.84 29.46 7.75
N SER A 797 15.26 30.11 8.76
CA SER A 797 15.66 29.94 10.16
C SER A 797 15.34 28.53 10.69
N ILE A 798 14.23 27.93 10.25
CA ILE A 798 13.88 26.53 10.56
C ILE A 798 14.84 25.55 9.87
N PHE A 799 15.29 25.84 8.65
CA PHE A 799 16.32 25.05 7.97
C PHE A 799 17.68 25.14 8.67
N GLU A 800 18.06 26.33 9.14
CA GLU A 800 19.27 26.53 9.97
C GLU A 800 19.20 25.72 11.27
N GLU A 801 18.12 25.83 12.05
CA GLU A 801 17.97 25.12 13.32
C GLU A 801 17.86 23.59 13.15
N ALA A 802 17.23 23.11 12.07
CA ALA A 802 17.21 21.69 11.73
C ALA A 802 18.59 21.11 11.37
N GLY A 803 19.59 21.97 11.13
CA GLY A 803 20.94 21.57 10.73
C GLY A 803 21.09 21.29 9.23
N VAL A 804 20.33 21.99 8.38
CA VAL A 804 20.56 21.96 6.92
C VAL A 804 21.91 22.64 6.61
N PRO A 805 22.88 21.97 5.93
CA PRO A 805 24.20 22.55 5.72
C PRO A 805 24.19 23.82 4.89
N ALA A 806 25.07 24.77 5.25
CA ALA A 806 25.23 26.08 4.61
C ALA A 806 25.29 25.99 3.07
N GLY A 807 24.41 26.75 2.40
CA GLY A 807 24.28 26.79 0.93
C GLY A 807 23.45 25.66 0.31
N THR A 808 23.00 24.65 1.07
CA THR A 808 22.09 23.60 0.57
C THR A 808 20.73 24.17 0.16
N ILE A 809 20.26 25.21 0.86
CA ILE A 809 19.06 25.98 0.51
C ILE A 809 19.45 27.46 0.55
N ASN A 810 19.03 28.20 -0.48
CA ASN A 810 19.22 29.63 -0.62
C ASN A 810 17.87 30.23 -1.04
N ILE A 811 17.43 31.32 -0.40
CA ILE A 811 16.09 31.90 -0.58
C ILE A 811 16.21 33.37 -1.00
N LEU A 812 15.63 33.68 -2.15
CA LEU A 812 15.77 34.94 -2.87
C LEU A 812 14.39 35.58 -3.17
N PRO A 813 13.80 36.31 -2.22
CA PRO A 813 12.66 37.18 -2.53
C PRO A 813 13.08 38.21 -3.59
N GLY A 814 12.30 38.35 -4.66
CA GLY A 814 12.59 39.24 -5.78
C GLY A 814 11.63 39.01 -6.95
N TYR A 815 11.56 39.95 -7.89
CA TYR A 815 10.55 39.91 -8.95
C TYR A 815 10.76 38.78 -9.96
N GLY A 816 9.67 38.32 -10.58
CA GLY A 816 9.69 37.32 -11.66
C GLY A 816 10.65 37.67 -12.81
N PRO A 817 10.56 38.86 -13.43
CA PRO A 817 11.44 39.27 -14.53
C PRO A 817 12.91 39.50 -14.18
N THR A 818 13.27 39.66 -12.91
CA THR A 818 14.66 39.83 -12.45
C THR A 818 15.21 38.52 -11.89
N ALA A 819 14.96 38.22 -10.61
CA ALA A 819 15.48 37.02 -9.93
C ALA A 819 14.98 35.73 -10.58
N GLY A 820 13.69 35.63 -10.93
CA GLY A 820 13.11 34.44 -11.56
C GLY A 820 13.75 34.15 -12.92
N ALA A 821 13.79 35.15 -13.80
CA ALA A 821 14.41 35.03 -15.12
C ALA A 821 15.92 34.77 -15.06
N ALA A 822 16.63 35.33 -14.07
CA ALA A 822 18.03 35.04 -13.82
C ALA A 822 18.25 33.57 -13.44
N ILE A 823 17.45 33.01 -12.51
CA ILE A 823 17.51 31.59 -12.14
C ILE A 823 17.25 30.69 -13.35
N CYS A 824 16.25 31.03 -14.18
CA CYS A 824 15.93 30.27 -15.39
C CYS A 824 17.09 30.24 -16.41
N ARG A 825 17.86 31.32 -16.50
CA ARG A 825 18.98 31.49 -17.45
C ARG A 825 20.34 31.05 -16.91
N HIS A 826 20.49 30.85 -15.60
CA HIS A 826 21.80 30.67 -14.98
C HIS A 826 22.47 29.36 -15.42
N PRO A 827 23.69 29.37 -15.99
CA PRO A 827 24.29 28.21 -16.64
C PRO A 827 24.58 27.05 -15.68
N GLN A 828 24.81 27.35 -14.39
CA GLN A 828 25.05 26.35 -13.34
C GLN A 828 23.77 25.93 -12.57
N VAL A 829 22.59 26.05 -13.17
CA VAL A 829 21.34 25.48 -12.64
C VAL A 829 20.94 24.28 -13.49
N ASP A 830 21.03 23.08 -12.89
CA ASP A 830 20.93 21.78 -13.55
C ASP A 830 19.47 21.31 -13.75
N LYS A 831 18.55 21.94 -13.02
CA LYS A 831 17.10 21.71 -13.12
C LYS A 831 16.31 22.97 -12.83
N LEU A 832 15.20 23.15 -13.52
CA LEU A 832 14.14 24.09 -13.12
C LEU A 832 12.90 23.35 -12.58
N ALA A 833 12.23 23.96 -11.60
CA ALA A 833 10.93 23.52 -11.10
C ALA A 833 10.06 24.76 -10.81
N PHE A 834 8.98 24.94 -11.58
CA PHE A 834 8.10 26.11 -11.51
C PHE A 834 6.67 25.70 -11.17
N THR A 835 6.00 26.47 -10.32
CA THR A 835 4.54 26.47 -10.22
C THR A 835 4.00 27.89 -10.43
N GLY A 836 2.93 28.06 -11.21
CA GLY A 836 2.32 29.36 -11.48
C GLY A 836 1.50 29.39 -12.78
N SER A 837 1.35 30.55 -13.41
CA SER A 837 0.52 30.67 -14.62
C SER A 837 1.12 29.95 -15.83
N THR A 838 0.26 29.44 -16.72
CA THR A 838 0.68 28.78 -17.98
C THR A 838 1.47 29.71 -18.90
N GLU A 839 1.25 31.02 -18.85
CA GLU A 839 2.04 32.02 -19.58
C GLU A 839 3.50 32.03 -19.11
N VAL A 840 3.73 32.20 -17.80
CA VAL A 840 5.09 32.20 -17.24
C VAL A 840 5.73 30.81 -17.36
N GLY A 841 4.94 29.73 -17.24
CA GLY A 841 5.39 28.36 -17.55
C GLY A 841 5.95 28.21 -18.97
N ARG A 842 5.33 28.83 -19.98
CA ARG A 842 5.84 28.86 -21.37
C ARG A 842 7.15 29.67 -21.49
N ILE A 843 7.36 30.70 -20.66
CA ILE A 843 8.62 31.44 -20.58
C ILE A 843 9.71 30.55 -19.95
N VAL A 844 9.46 29.99 -18.77
CA VAL A 844 10.39 29.08 -18.06
C VAL A 844 10.80 27.91 -18.96
N MET A 845 9.86 27.30 -19.68
CA MET A 845 10.14 26.20 -20.61
C MET A 845 11.03 26.62 -21.79
N ARG A 846 10.91 27.86 -22.27
CA ARG A 846 11.79 28.40 -23.33
C ARG A 846 13.22 28.55 -22.82
N GLU A 847 13.40 29.21 -21.68
CA GLU A 847 14.72 29.40 -21.06
C GLU A 847 15.37 28.04 -20.67
N ALA A 848 14.56 27.04 -20.32
CA ALA A 848 15.01 25.67 -20.09
C ALA A 848 15.47 24.98 -21.39
N ALA A 849 14.74 25.17 -22.50
CA ALA A 849 15.04 24.56 -23.79
C ALA A 849 16.35 25.08 -24.40
N GLU A 850 16.62 26.39 -24.33
CA GLU A 850 17.88 27.01 -24.78
C GLU A 850 19.12 26.43 -24.06
N ARG A 851 18.94 25.88 -22.85
CA ARG A 851 20.00 25.25 -22.04
C ARG A 851 19.92 23.72 -22.00
N ILE A 852 18.91 23.11 -22.64
CA ILE A 852 18.58 21.67 -22.57
C ILE A 852 18.48 21.17 -21.12
N VAL A 853 17.87 21.97 -20.24
CA VAL A 853 17.76 21.68 -18.80
C VAL A 853 16.42 21.04 -18.45
N PRO A 854 16.39 19.91 -17.71
CA PRO A 854 15.16 19.30 -17.22
C PRO A 854 14.30 20.29 -16.42
N VAL A 855 13.01 20.34 -16.76
CA VAL A 855 12.04 21.26 -16.16
C VAL A 855 10.79 20.50 -15.76
N SER A 856 10.30 20.74 -14.54
CA SER A 856 8.94 20.37 -14.13
C SER A 856 8.10 21.63 -13.95
N LEU A 857 6.86 21.58 -14.43
CA LEU A 857 5.92 22.70 -14.48
C LEU A 857 4.59 22.24 -13.89
N GLU A 858 4.10 22.94 -12.88
CA GLU A 858 2.72 22.80 -12.40
C GLU A 858 1.98 24.12 -12.67
N LEU A 859 1.00 24.07 -13.57
CA LEU A 859 0.45 25.26 -14.21
C LEU A 859 -1.06 25.40 -13.93
N GLY A 860 -1.67 26.41 -14.54
CA GLY A 860 -3.08 26.74 -14.34
C GLY A 860 -4.04 25.62 -14.68
N GLY A 861 -5.27 25.73 -14.19
CA GLY A 861 -6.34 24.77 -14.41
C GLY A 861 -7.71 25.39 -14.66
N LYS A 862 -8.59 24.56 -15.23
CA LYS A 862 -10.02 24.86 -15.42
C LYS A 862 -10.85 23.62 -15.14
N SER A 863 -10.66 23.12 -13.92
CA SER A 863 -11.03 21.77 -13.52
C SER A 863 -12.54 21.53 -13.58
N PRO A 864 -12.99 20.50 -14.32
CA PRO A 864 -14.40 20.13 -14.34
C PRO A 864 -14.76 19.32 -13.08
N LEU A 865 -15.95 19.58 -12.55
CA LEU A 865 -16.56 18.83 -11.47
C LEU A 865 -17.93 18.36 -11.96
N ILE A 866 -18.09 17.04 -12.13
CA ILE A 866 -19.25 16.43 -12.80
C ILE A 866 -20.19 15.87 -11.74
N VAL A 867 -21.42 16.38 -11.70
CA VAL A 867 -22.49 16.01 -10.76
C VAL A 867 -23.56 15.21 -11.52
N ASP A 868 -23.59 13.92 -11.24
CA ASP A 868 -24.57 12.96 -11.77
C ASP A 868 -25.94 13.13 -11.11
N LYS A 869 -27.00 12.65 -11.75
CA LYS A 869 -28.38 12.83 -11.30
C LYS A 869 -28.77 12.06 -10.05
N ASN A 870 -28.16 10.90 -9.81
CA ASN A 870 -28.53 9.99 -8.71
C ASN A 870 -27.80 10.33 -7.40
N VAL A 871 -27.72 11.62 -7.05
CA VAL A 871 -26.97 12.13 -5.90
C VAL A 871 -27.89 12.78 -4.86
N ASP A 872 -27.31 13.09 -3.71
CA ASP A 872 -27.90 14.03 -2.74
C ASP A 872 -27.54 15.44 -3.21
N VAL A 873 -28.53 16.23 -3.64
CA VAL A 873 -28.30 17.56 -4.25
C VAL A 873 -27.74 18.54 -3.23
N ASP A 874 -28.20 18.52 -1.98
CA ASP A 874 -27.70 19.39 -0.92
C ASP A 874 -26.23 19.06 -0.57
N LYS A 875 -25.88 17.76 -0.46
CA LYS A 875 -24.46 17.37 -0.30
C LYS A 875 -23.63 17.75 -1.51
N ALA A 876 -24.13 17.50 -2.73
CA ALA A 876 -23.40 17.83 -3.96
C ALA A 876 -23.12 19.34 -4.08
N VAL A 877 -24.04 20.18 -3.59
CA VAL A 877 -23.84 21.63 -3.51
C VAL A 877 -22.73 22.00 -2.53
N GLU A 878 -22.68 21.43 -1.31
CA GLU A 878 -21.58 21.69 -0.36
C GLU A 878 -20.24 21.17 -0.89
N ASP A 879 -20.19 19.97 -1.47
CA ASP A 879 -18.98 19.39 -2.08
C ASP A 879 -18.47 20.29 -3.22
N CYS A 880 -19.35 20.81 -4.09
CA CYS A 880 -18.99 21.74 -5.17
C CYS A 880 -18.62 23.13 -4.65
N HIS A 881 -19.27 23.61 -3.59
CA HIS A 881 -18.96 24.88 -2.94
C HIS A 881 -17.54 24.84 -2.36
N PHE A 882 -17.18 23.76 -1.66
CA PHE A 882 -15.81 23.55 -1.17
C PHE A 882 -14.80 23.37 -2.31
N ALA A 883 -15.17 22.66 -3.39
CA ALA A 883 -14.30 22.43 -4.55
C ALA A 883 -13.79 23.72 -5.22
N LEU A 884 -14.61 24.78 -5.21
CA LEU A 884 -14.27 26.08 -5.78
C LEU A 884 -13.83 27.12 -4.74
N PHE A 885 -14.66 27.38 -3.73
CA PHE A 885 -14.49 28.58 -2.89
C PHE A 885 -13.39 28.40 -1.81
N PHE A 886 -12.80 27.21 -1.69
CA PHE A 886 -11.54 26.98 -0.98
C PHE A 886 -10.42 27.88 -1.52
N ASN A 887 -9.65 28.48 -0.61
CA ASN A 887 -8.69 29.57 -0.91
C ASN A 887 -9.28 30.70 -1.79
N HIS A 888 -10.60 30.92 -1.68
CA HIS A 888 -11.37 31.92 -2.41
C HIS A 888 -11.32 31.73 -3.94
N GLY A 889 -11.11 30.50 -4.41
CA GLY A 889 -10.89 30.20 -5.83
C GLY A 889 -9.46 30.47 -6.33
N GLN A 890 -8.55 30.91 -5.47
CA GLN A 890 -7.11 31.08 -5.77
C GLN A 890 -6.39 29.71 -5.67
N CYS A 891 -6.87 28.74 -6.44
CA CYS A 891 -6.38 27.36 -6.47
C CYS A 891 -6.43 26.82 -7.90
N CYS A 892 -5.29 26.36 -8.42
CA CYS A 892 -5.17 25.83 -9.79
C CYS A 892 -6.02 24.57 -10.02
N ALA A 893 -6.35 23.83 -8.96
CA ALA A 893 -7.22 22.66 -9.04
C ALA A 893 -8.72 22.98 -8.86
N ALA A 894 -9.11 24.24 -8.64
CA ALA A 894 -10.48 24.60 -8.24
C ALA A 894 -11.55 24.13 -9.24
N GLY A 895 -12.65 23.57 -8.71
CA GLY A 895 -13.79 22.98 -9.43
C GLY A 895 -14.69 23.98 -10.16
N SER A 896 -14.07 24.89 -10.91
CA SER A 896 -14.64 26.11 -11.48
C SER A 896 -15.60 25.87 -12.65
N ARG A 897 -15.57 24.69 -13.30
CA ARG A 897 -16.62 24.24 -14.22
C ARG A 897 -17.44 23.13 -13.56
N THR A 898 -18.59 23.47 -12.98
CA THR A 898 -19.50 22.48 -12.41
C THR A 898 -20.47 22.00 -13.50
N TYR A 899 -20.26 20.80 -14.03
CA TYR A 899 -21.17 20.16 -14.97
C TYR A 899 -22.23 19.38 -14.20
N VAL A 900 -23.52 19.68 -14.41
CA VAL A 900 -24.63 19.08 -13.66
C VAL A 900 -25.63 18.44 -14.61
N HIS A 901 -26.07 17.21 -14.30
CA HIS A 901 -27.04 16.49 -15.12
C HIS A 901 -28.40 17.22 -15.17
N GLU A 902 -29.02 17.29 -16.34
CA GLU A 902 -30.26 18.05 -16.59
C GLU A 902 -31.40 17.77 -15.58
N ASP A 903 -31.67 16.50 -15.25
CA ASP A 903 -32.65 16.04 -14.26
C ASP A 903 -32.61 16.76 -12.89
N ILE A 904 -31.47 17.34 -12.48
CA ILE A 904 -31.28 18.05 -11.19
C ILE A 904 -30.74 19.48 -11.33
N TYR A 905 -30.56 19.97 -12.56
CA TYR A 905 -29.79 21.19 -12.85
C TYR A 905 -30.36 22.47 -12.22
N ASP A 906 -31.66 22.69 -12.32
CA ASP A 906 -32.29 23.92 -11.81
C ASP A 906 -32.31 23.97 -10.27
N GLU A 907 -32.63 22.85 -9.61
CA GLU A 907 -32.57 22.72 -8.14
C GLU A 907 -31.14 22.95 -7.62
N PHE A 908 -30.14 22.35 -8.29
CA PHE A 908 -28.73 22.55 -7.96
C PHE A 908 -28.32 24.02 -8.12
N CYS A 909 -28.73 24.69 -9.19
CA CYS A 909 -28.40 26.10 -9.43
C CYS A 909 -28.94 27.02 -8.32
N GLU A 910 -30.21 26.83 -7.93
CA GLU A 910 -30.83 27.61 -6.84
C GLU A 910 -30.12 27.37 -5.50
N LYS A 911 -29.86 26.10 -5.15
CA LYS A 911 -29.17 25.72 -3.91
C LYS A 911 -27.71 26.21 -3.88
N ALA A 912 -26.99 26.11 -4.99
CA ALA A 912 -25.60 26.58 -5.12
C ALA A 912 -25.51 28.10 -4.91
N ALA A 913 -26.38 28.88 -5.54
CA ALA A 913 -26.46 30.32 -5.31
C ALA A 913 -26.84 30.66 -3.86
N ALA A 914 -27.82 29.96 -3.28
CA ALA A 914 -28.24 30.15 -1.90
C ALA A 914 -27.16 29.76 -0.86
N ARG A 915 -26.24 28.84 -1.18
CA ARG A 915 -25.07 28.53 -0.34
C ARG A 915 -23.92 29.51 -0.55
N ALA A 916 -23.64 29.90 -1.80
CA ALA A 916 -22.63 30.92 -2.11
C ALA A 916 -22.94 32.26 -1.43
N ALA A 917 -24.18 32.74 -1.52
CA ALA A 917 -24.62 33.99 -0.91
C ALA A 917 -24.57 34.01 0.64
N LYS A 918 -24.52 32.83 1.29
CA LYS A 918 -24.37 32.70 2.76
C LYS A 918 -22.91 32.74 3.22
N ARG A 919 -21.94 32.60 2.31
CA ARG A 919 -20.53 32.40 2.67
C ARG A 919 -19.92 33.64 3.31
N VAL A 920 -19.33 33.49 4.49
CA VAL A 920 -18.84 34.63 5.29
C VAL A 920 -17.51 35.15 4.74
N VAL A 921 -17.58 36.21 3.93
CA VAL A 921 -16.41 37.00 3.50
C VAL A 921 -16.07 38.07 4.53
N GLY A 922 -14.84 38.12 5.02
CA GLY A 922 -14.38 39.06 6.05
C GLY A 922 -12.88 38.99 6.33
N ASP A 923 -12.42 39.59 7.42
CA ASP A 923 -11.01 39.55 7.84
C ASP A 923 -10.56 38.10 8.16
N PRO A 924 -9.53 37.56 7.49
CA PRO A 924 -8.91 36.25 7.76
C PRO A 924 -8.66 35.87 9.22
N PHE A 925 -8.49 36.85 10.12
CA PHE A 925 -8.22 36.61 11.54
C PHE A 925 -9.48 36.56 12.42
N GLN A 926 -10.66 36.81 11.88
CA GLN A 926 -11.93 36.76 12.63
C GLN A 926 -12.54 35.36 12.63
N GLU A 927 -13.05 34.93 13.78
CA GLU A 927 -13.72 33.64 13.92
C GLU A 927 -15.00 33.59 13.07
N GLY A 928 -15.24 32.44 12.43
CA GLY A 928 -16.39 32.24 11.54
C GLY A 928 -16.26 32.83 10.13
N VAL A 929 -15.16 33.52 9.80
CA VAL A 929 -14.87 33.94 8.42
C VAL A 929 -14.44 32.74 7.58
N GLU A 930 -15.21 32.46 6.53
CA GLU A 930 -14.94 31.39 5.56
C GLU A 930 -14.02 31.82 4.41
N GLN A 931 -13.96 33.13 4.11
CA GLN A 931 -13.29 33.68 2.93
C GLN A 931 -12.67 35.06 3.22
N GLY A 932 -11.45 35.28 2.74
CA GLY A 932 -10.71 36.53 2.89
C GLY A 932 -10.64 37.37 1.61
N PRO A 933 -9.67 38.30 1.50
CA PRO A 933 -9.39 39.06 0.29
C PRO A 933 -8.63 38.23 -0.76
N GLN A 934 -8.67 38.65 -2.02
CA GLN A 934 -7.74 38.19 -3.05
C GLN A 934 -6.33 38.72 -2.77
N ILE A 935 -5.30 38.16 -3.40
CA ILE A 935 -3.90 38.47 -3.05
C ILE A 935 -3.49 39.93 -3.29
N ASP A 936 -3.93 40.54 -4.40
CA ASP A 936 -3.52 41.88 -4.79
C ASP A 936 -4.60 42.58 -5.64
N ALA A 937 -4.35 43.86 -5.94
CA ALA A 937 -5.24 44.69 -6.73
C ALA A 937 -5.38 44.20 -8.19
N ASP A 938 -4.34 43.62 -8.77
CA ASP A 938 -4.37 43.15 -10.16
C ASP A 938 -5.23 41.89 -10.29
N GLN A 939 -5.11 40.95 -9.34
CA GLN A 939 -5.95 39.76 -9.27
C GLN A 939 -7.41 40.12 -8.96
N LEU A 940 -7.68 41.10 -8.10
CA LEU A 940 -9.02 41.67 -7.90
C LEU A 940 -9.61 42.18 -9.23
N GLN A 941 -8.90 43.06 -9.95
CA GLN A 941 -9.41 43.64 -11.20
C GLN A 941 -9.56 42.59 -12.30
N LYS A 942 -8.64 41.61 -12.38
CA LYS A 942 -8.76 40.44 -13.25
C LYS A 942 -10.09 39.72 -13.00
N ILE A 943 -10.39 39.35 -11.75
CA ILE A 943 -11.62 38.62 -11.41
C ILE A 943 -12.87 39.42 -11.75
N LEU A 944 -12.91 40.71 -11.40
CA LEU A 944 -14.04 41.60 -11.74
C LEU A 944 -14.25 41.68 -13.26
N SER A 945 -13.17 41.72 -14.05
CA SER A 945 -13.26 41.70 -15.52
C SER A 945 -13.84 40.39 -16.08
N TYR A 946 -13.51 39.23 -15.49
CA TYR A 946 -14.11 37.96 -15.93
C TYR A 946 -15.59 37.85 -15.56
N ILE A 947 -16.03 38.43 -14.43
CA ILE A 947 -17.45 38.49 -14.05
C ILE A 947 -18.23 39.32 -15.07
N ASP A 948 -17.74 40.52 -15.39
CA ASP A 948 -18.31 41.41 -16.41
C ASP A 948 -18.35 40.75 -17.81
N ILE A 949 -17.27 40.06 -18.22
CA ILE A 949 -17.24 39.29 -19.47
C ILE A 949 -18.30 38.17 -19.46
N GLY A 950 -18.45 37.44 -18.35
CA GLY A 950 -19.47 36.39 -18.22
C GLY A 950 -20.90 36.91 -18.43
N GLN A 951 -21.21 38.07 -17.88
CA GLN A 951 -22.50 38.74 -18.12
C GLN A 951 -22.67 39.18 -19.58
N ARG A 952 -21.62 39.77 -20.19
CA ARG A 952 -21.65 40.23 -21.60
C ARG A 952 -21.78 39.09 -22.61
N GLU A 953 -21.20 37.93 -22.31
CA GLU A 953 -21.31 36.72 -23.14
C GLU A 953 -22.63 35.97 -22.95
N GLY A 954 -23.48 36.40 -22.00
CA GLY A 954 -24.86 35.92 -21.82
C GLY A 954 -25.05 34.88 -20.72
N ALA A 955 -24.10 34.70 -19.81
CA ALA A 955 -24.29 33.82 -18.64
C ALA A 955 -25.16 34.48 -17.57
N THR A 956 -26.10 33.73 -17.00
CA THR A 956 -27.01 34.23 -15.96
C THR A 956 -26.32 34.24 -14.60
N MET A 957 -25.99 35.42 -14.07
CA MET A 957 -25.42 35.57 -12.73
C MET A 957 -26.51 35.45 -11.66
N LEU A 958 -26.35 34.50 -10.73
CA LEU A 958 -27.33 34.21 -9.67
C LEU A 958 -27.04 34.94 -8.35
N CYS A 959 -25.77 35.16 -8.02
CA CYS A 959 -25.35 35.87 -6.81
C CYS A 959 -23.94 36.46 -6.95
N GLY A 960 -23.59 37.37 -6.05
CA GLY A 960 -22.27 38.03 -5.99
C GLY A 960 -22.03 39.00 -7.15
N GLY A 961 -20.84 38.92 -7.72
CA GLY A 961 -20.43 39.66 -8.91
C GLY A 961 -19.70 40.98 -8.66
N LYS A 962 -19.30 41.28 -7.43
CA LYS A 962 -18.78 42.60 -7.03
C LYS A 962 -17.61 42.51 -6.05
N GLN A 963 -16.89 43.62 -5.91
CA GLN A 963 -16.00 43.85 -4.76
C GLN A 963 -16.86 44.08 -3.50
N LYS A 964 -16.46 43.50 -2.37
CA LYS A 964 -17.13 43.68 -1.08
C LYS A 964 -16.42 44.77 -0.26
N GLY A 965 -17.11 45.88 -0.01
CA GLY A 965 -16.55 47.03 0.71
C GLY A 965 -15.65 47.91 -0.17
N THR A 966 -14.91 48.83 0.47
CA THR A 966 -14.12 49.88 -0.20
C THR A 966 -12.62 49.87 0.16
N ALA A 967 -12.18 48.91 0.97
CA ALA A 967 -10.78 48.70 1.35
C ALA A 967 -10.47 47.19 1.33
N GLY A 968 -9.22 46.84 1.01
CA GLY A 968 -8.82 45.46 0.75
C GLY A 968 -9.43 44.84 -0.51
N TYR A 969 -8.95 43.65 -0.85
CA TYR A 969 -9.21 43.02 -2.16
C TYR A 969 -10.33 41.97 -2.13
N PHE A 970 -11.40 42.23 -1.38
CA PHE A 970 -12.49 41.26 -1.17
C PHE A 970 -13.44 41.16 -2.37
N VAL A 971 -13.73 39.94 -2.83
CA VAL A 971 -14.71 39.65 -3.90
C VAL A 971 -15.86 38.81 -3.34
N GLU A 972 -17.08 39.11 -3.76
CA GLU A 972 -18.28 38.35 -3.38
C GLU A 972 -18.29 36.93 -4.02
N PRO A 973 -18.75 35.88 -3.31
CA PRO A 973 -18.88 34.54 -3.88
C PRO A 973 -19.88 34.58 -5.03
N THR A 974 -19.41 34.33 -6.25
CA THR A 974 -20.16 34.56 -7.49
C THR A 974 -20.54 33.24 -8.14
N VAL A 975 -21.79 33.11 -8.58
CA VAL A 975 -22.28 31.91 -9.27
C VAL A 975 -22.97 32.30 -10.57
N PHE A 976 -22.52 31.73 -11.69
CA PHE A 976 -23.17 31.78 -12.99
C PHE A 976 -23.82 30.44 -13.33
N ARG A 977 -25.05 30.48 -13.84
CA ARG A 977 -25.70 29.37 -14.55
C ARG A 977 -25.82 29.68 -16.04
N ASP A 978 -26.25 28.67 -16.78
CA ASP A 978 -26.47 28.70 -18.24
C ASP A 978 -25.19 29.03 -19.03
N VAL A 979 -24.03 28.69 -18.45
CA VAL A 979 -22.73 28.86 -19.07
C VAL A 979 -22.55 27.84 -20.20
N THR A 980 -22.07 28.30 -21.36
CA THR A 980 -21.73 27.44 -22.51
C THR A 980 -20.23 27.29 -22.65
N ASP A 981 -19.76 26.17 -23.21
CA ASP A 981 -18.32 25.84 -23.29
C ASP A 981 -17.53 26.78 -24.24
N GLN A 982 -18.18 27.71 -24.93
CA GLN A 982 -17.54 28.72 -25.78
C GLN A 982 -17.27 30.04 -25.04
N MET A 983 -17.90 30.26 -23.87
CA MET A 983 -17.67 31.47 -23.08
C MET A 983 -16.25 31.52 -22.53
N LYS A 984 -15.66 32.71 -22.48
CA LYS A 984 -14.32 32.95 -21.92
C LYS A 984 -14.26 32.51 -20.45
N ILE A 985 -15.33 32.74 -19.69
CA ILE A 985 -15.46 32.26 -18.30
C ILE A 985 -15.48 30.73 -18.18
N ALA A 986 -15.84 29.98 -19.24
CA ALA A 986 -15.76 28.53 -19.25
C ALA A 986 -14.36 28.02 -19.61
N GLN A 987 -13.62 28.73 -20.47
CA GLN A 987 -12.32 28.28 -20.99
C GLN A 987 -11.10 28.76 -20.17
N GLU A 988 -11.12 29.98 -19.63
CA GLU A 988 -9.93 30.60 -19.04
C GLU A 988 -9.90 30.58 -17.50
N GLU A 989 -8.68 30.54 -16.94
CA GLU A 989 -8.43 30.49 -15.51
C GLU A 989 -8.64 31.88 -14.84
N ILE A 990 -9.83 32.05 -14.25
CA ILE A 990 -10.21 33.25 -13.48
C ILE A 990 -9.33 33.36 -12.22
N PHE A 991 -9.16 32.23 -11.50
CA PHE A 991 -8.40 32.12 -10.24
C PHE A 991 -9.00 32.94 -9.07
N GLY A 992 -10.33 32.93 -8.95
CA GLY A 992 -11.08 33.65 -7.93
C GLY A 992 -12.46 33.02 -7.69
N PRO A 993 -13.32 33.61 -6.85
CA PRO A 993 -14.51 32.94 -6.30
C PRO A 993 -15.70 33.05 -7.27
N VAL A 994 -15.56 32.42 -8.45
CA VAL A 994 -16.54 32.49 -9.56
C VAL A 994 -16.85 31.09 -10.09
N GLN A 995 -18.08 30.62 -9.84
CA GLN A 995 -18.57 29.31 -10.29
C GLN A 995 -19.22 29.42 -11.67
N CYS A 996 -18.85 28.53 -12.58
CA CYS A 996 -19.51 28.36 -13.86
C CYS A 996 -20.28 27.03 -13.85
N ILE A 997 -21.61 27.07 -13.78
CA ILE A 997 -22.46 25.88 -13.82
C ILE A 997 -22.93 25.64 -15.26
N LEU A 998 -22.69 24.44 -15.78
CA LEU A 998 -23.05 23.98 -17.12
C LEU A 998 -23.99 22.77 -17.03
N LYS A 999 -25.06 22.74 -17.82
CA LYS A 999 -25.95 21.57 -17.93
C LYS A 999 -25.38 20.52 -18.89
N TYR A 1000 -25.56 19.22 -18.62
CA TYR A 1000 -25.31 18.11 -19.56
C TYR A 1000 -26.42 17.06 -19.51
N SER A 1001 -26.49 16.18 -20.53
CA SER A 1001 -27.56 15.18 -20.69
C SER A 1001 -27.04 13.74 -20.83
N SER A 1002 -25.76 13.52 -21.19
CA SER A 1002 -25.18 12.16 -21.30
C SER A 1002 -23.72 12.03 -20.86
N THR A 1003 -23.30 10.79 -20.54
CA THR A 1003 -21.96 10.45 -20.04
C THR A 1003 -20.86 10.74 -21.07
N GLU A 1004 -21.10 10.37 -22.33
CA GLU A 1004 -20.17 10.55 -23.44
C GLU A 1004 -19.95 12.04 -23.75
N GLU A 1005 -21.03 12.80 -23.76
CA GLU A 1005 -21.07 14.24 -23.98
C GLU A 1005 -20.34 15.02 -22.87
N VAL A 1006 -20.58 14.69 -21.59
CA VAL A 1006 -19.87 15.36 -20.48
C VAL A 1006 -18.39 15.00 -20.46
N ILE A 1007 -17.99 13.78 -20.86
CA ILE A 1007 -16.58 13.42 -21.04
C ILE A 1007 -15.96 14.24 -22.19
N GLU A 1008 -16.64 14.44 -23.32
CA GLU A 1008 -16.13 15.29 -24.41
C GLU A 1008 -15.97 16.75 -23.94
N ARG A 1009 -17.02 17.33 -23.34
CA ARG A 1009 -17.06 18.74 -22.92
C ARG A 1009 -16.13 19.06 -21.75
N ALA A 1010 -16.03 18.19 -20.75
CA ALA A 1010 -15.04 18.31 -19.68
C ALA A 1010 -13.60 18.32 -20.25
N ASN A 1011 -13.35 17.53 -21.29
CA ASN A 1011 -12.06 17.48 -21.99
C ASN A 1011 -11.82 18.64 -22.98
N ALA A 1012 -12.86 19.33 -23.46
CA ALA A 1012 -12.83 20.40 -24.46
C ALA A 1012 -12.32 21.74 -23.89
N CYS A 1013 -11.12 21.70 -23.33
CA CYS A 1013 -10.41 22.82 -22.72
C CYS A 1013 -8.89 22.60 -22.88
N GLU A 1014 -8.06 23.66 -22.92
CA GLU A 1014 -6.60 23.49 -23.04
C GLU A 1014 -5.97 22.85 -21.78
N TYR A 1015 -6.59 23.10 -20.62
CA TYR A 1015 -6.12 22.65 -19.31
C TYR A 1015 -6.47 21.18 -19.01
N GLY A 1016 -5.73 20.59 -18.08
CA GLY A 1016 -5.85 19.19 -17.66
C GLY A 1016 -5.24 18.91 -16.29
N LEU A 1017 -5.35 19.82 -15.32
CA LEU A 1017 -4.79 19.62 -13.98
C LEU A 1017 -5.60 18.60 -13.17
N ALA A 1018 -6.68 19.06 -12.52
CA ALA A 1018 -7.57 18.23 -11.71
C ALA A 1018 -8.97 18.11 -12.33
N SER A 1019 -9.77 17.19 -11.79
CA SER A 1019 -11.19 17.00 -12.06
C SER A 1019 -11.87 16.36 -10.85
N GLY A 1020 -13.21 16.38 -10.79
CA GLY A 1020 -13.94 15.56 -9.81
C GLY A 1020 -15.27 15.02 -10.33
N ILE A 1021 -15.78 14.02 -9.63
CA ILE A 1021 -17.02 13.29 -9.95
C ILE A 1021 -17.84 13.14 -8.67
N ILE A 1022 -19.12 13.52 -8.70
CA ILE A 1022 -20.10 13.23 -7.66
C ILE A 1022 -21.16 12.31 -8.26
N SER A 1023 -21.20 11.05 -7.83
CA SER A 1023 -22.14 10.03 -8.32
C SER A 1023 -22.20 8.85 -7.35
N ARG A 1024 -23.29 8.07 -7.42
CA ARG A 1024 -23.45 6.79 -6.73
C ARG A 1024 -23.32 5.58 -7.66
N ASP A 1025 -23.25 5.77 -8.98
CA ASP A 1025 -23.06 4.68 -9.95
C ASP A 1025 -21.55 4.42 -10.20
N VAL A 1026 -21.12 3.22 -9.80
CA VAL A 1026 -19.75 2.74 -10.01
C VAL A 1026 -19.37 2.63 -11.50
N ASN A 1027 -20.33 2.43 -12.41
CA ASN A 1027 -20.09 2.38 -13.84
C ASN A 1027 -19.85 3.78 -14.41
N PHE A 1028 -20.68 4.75 -14.04
CA PHE A 1028 -20.46 6.18 -14.34
C PHE A 1028 -19.10 6.64 -13.81
N ILE A 1029 -18.79 6.40 -12.52
CA ILE A 1029 -17.51 6.74 -11.88
C ILE A 1029 -16.32 6.17 -12.67
N ASN A 1030 -16.32 4.86 -12.95
CA ASN A 1030 -15.23 4.21 -13.66
C ASN A 1030 -15.11 4.66 -15.12
N THR A 1031 -16.21 4.97 -15.79
CA THR A 1031 -16.20 5.43 -17.20
C THR A 1031 -15.68 6.86 -17.29
N VAL A 1032 -16.23 7.77 -16.48
CA VAL A 1032 -15.86 9.20 -16.49
C VAL A 1032 -14.44 9.41 -15.99
N SER A 1033 -14.04 8.79 -14.87
CA SER A 1033 -12.66 8.94 -14.34
C SER A 1033 -11.57 8.48 -15.31
N ARG A 1034 -11.86 7.49 -16.17
CA ARG A 1034 -10.95 6.98 -17.21
C ARG A 1034 -11.05 7.76 -18.53
N GLY A 1035 -12.16 8.45 -18.78
CA GLY A 1035 -12.36 9.31 -19.95
C GLY A 1035 -11.78 10.71 -19.79
N LEU A 1036 -11.65 11.21 -18.56
CA LEU A 1036 -11.10 12.53 -18.23
C LEU A 1036 -9.58 12.59 -18.47
N LYS A 1037 -9.12 13.63 -19.18
CA LYS A 1037 -7.69 13.93 -19.40
C LYS A 1037 -7.20 14.95 -18.38
N ALA A 1038 -7.28 14.56 -17.11
CA ALA A 1038 -6.76 15.27 -15.95
C ALA A 1038 -5.80 14.36 -15.17
N GLY A 1039 -4.78 14.92 -14.53
CA GLY A 1039 -3.79 14.14 -13.77
C GLY A 1039 -4.17 13.85 -12.32
N THR A 1040 -5.21 14.50 -11.81
CA THR A 1040 -5.87 14.15 -10.55
C THR A 1040 -7.38 14.11 -10.77
N VAL A 1041 -8.05 13.04 -10.31
CA VAL A 1041 -9.51 12.92 -10.37
C VAL A 1041 -10.02 12.49 -9.00
N TRP A 1042 -10.79 13.35 -8.34
CA TRP A 1042 -11.46 13.03 -7.08
C TRP A 1042 -12.85 12.43 -7.32
N VAL A 1043 -13.32 11.56 -6.42
CA VAL A 1043 -14.64 10.92 -6.51
C VAL A 1043 -15.35 11.05 -5.16
N ASN A 1044 -16.54 11.66 -5.15
CA ASN A 1044 -17.34 11.97 -3.96
C ASN A 1044 -16.58 12.75 -2.86
N CYS A 1045 -15.55 13.49 -3.28
CA CYS A 1045 -14.71 14.40 -2.50
C CYS A 1045 -14.05 15.41 -3.46
N TYR A 1046 -13.37 16.43 -2.94
CA TYR A 1046 -12.58 17.40 -3.72
C TYR A 1046 -11.51 18.07 -2.83
N ASN A 1047 -10.45 18.63 -3.42
CA ASN A 1047 -9.36 19.30 -2.68
C ASN A 1047 -8.74 18.41 -1.57
N VAL A 1048 -8.75 17.09 -1.74
CA VAL A 1048 -8.11 16.14 -0.82
C VAL A 1048 -6.67 15.93 -1.26
N TYR A 1049 -5.71 16.40 -0.46
CA TYR A 1049 -4.28 16.32 -0.72
C TYR A 1049 -3.60 15.43 0.32
N GLU A 1050 -2.89 14.40 -0.17
CA GLU A 1050 -2.15 13.40 0.61
C GLU A 1050 -0.72 13.36 0.07
N SER A 1051 0.33 13.49 0.90
CA SER A 1051 1.73 13.59 0.42
C SER A 1051 2.17 12.37 -0.38
N ALA A 1052 1.61 11.19 -0.07
CA ALA A 1052 1.87 9.95 -0.79
C ALA A 1052 1.27 9.88 -2.22
N VAL A 1053 0.25 10.71 -2.53
CA VAL A 1053 -0.45 10.66 -3.83
C VAL A 1053 0.15 11.68 -4.79
N PRO A 1054 0.62 11.28 -5.99
CA PRO A 1054 1.18 12.22 -6.97
C PRO A 1054 0.12 13.22 -7.46
N PHE A 1055 0.55 14.44 -7.73
CA PHE A 1055 -0.25 15.51 -8.32
C PHE A 1055 0.45 16.06 -9.55
N GLY A 1056 -0.31 16.36 -10.61
CA GLY A 1056 0.24 17.19 -11.68
C GLY A 1056 -0.46 17.12 -13.02
N GLY A 1057 -0.09 18.04 -13.91
CA GLY A 1057 -0.83 18.34 -15.14
C GLY A 1057 -0.92 17.24 -16.21
N TYR A 1058 -1.99 17.30 -16.99
CA TYR A 1058 -2.06 16.93 -18.41
C TYR A 1058 -2.11 18.21 -19.28
N LYS A 1059 -1.82 18.07 -20.59
CA LYS A 1059 -1.94 19.16 -21.58
C LYS A 1059 -1.12 20.41 -21.17
N THR A 1060 -1.70 21.62 -21.22
CA THR A 1060 -1.03 22.88 -20.84
C THR A 1060 -1.02 23.17 -19.34
N SER A 1061 -1.54 22.25 -18.51
CA SER A 1061 -1.50 22.36 -17.04
C SER A 1061 -0.20 21.84 -16.40
N GLY A 1062 0.73 21.23 -17.14
CA GLY A 1062 2.02 20.87 -16.56
C GLY A 1062 2.79 19.72 -17.20
N ILE A 1063 4.02 19.50 -16.70
CA ILE A 1063 4.91 18.39 -17.02
C ILE A 1063 5.70 17.96 -15.78
N GLY A 1064 5.87 16.65 -15.59
CA GLY A 1064 6.34 16.04 -14.33
C GLY A 1064 5.18 15.77 -13.37
N ARG A 1065 5.51 15.42 -12.13
CA ARG A 1065 4.57 15.29 -11.00
C ARG A 1065 5.23 15.79 -9.74
N ASP A 1066 4.58 16.67 -8.98
CA ASP A 1066 4.95 16.86 -7.57
C ASP A 1066 4.23 15.81 -6.72
N LYS A 1067 4.67 15.59 -5.47
CA LYS A 1067 4.12 14.61 -4.51
C LYS A 1067 4.31 13.13 -4.89
N GLY A 1068 4.13 12.24 -3.92
CA GLY A 1068 4.36 10.79 -4.03
C GLY A 1068 5.81 10.41 -4.36
N GLU A 1069 6.04 9.13 -4.68
CA GLU A 1069 7.36 8.65 -5.13
C GLU A 1069 7.78 9.26 -6.47
N TYR A 1070 6.82 9.54 -7.36
CA TYR A 1070 7.02 10.12 -8.69
C TYR A 1070 7.81 11.43 -8.68
N ALA A 1071 7.64 12.28 -7.67
CA ALA A 1071 8.40 13.53 -7.58
C ALA A 1071 9.91 13.31 -7.40
N LEU A 1072 10.35 12.18 -6.88
CA LEU A 1072 11.77 11.84 -6.73
C LEU A 1072 12.47 11.66 -8.08
N GLU A 1073 11.74 11.20 -9.10
CA GLU A 1073 12.26 11.08 -10.47
C GLU A 1073 12.60 12.45 -11.07
N ASN A 1074 11.84 13.50 -10.73
CA ASN A 1074 12.14 14.87 -11.18
C ASN A 1074 13.53 15.35 -10.71
N TYR A 1075 14.02 14.86 -9.58
CA TYR A 1075 15.20 15.38 -8.88
C TYR A 1075 16.40 14.40 -8.87
N THR A 1076 16.34 13.34 -9.69
CA THR A 1076 17.43 12.38 -9.87
C THR A 1076 17.80 12.15 -11.34
N VAL A 1077 19.01 11.65 -11.56
CA VAL A 1077 19.51 11.19 -12.86
C VAL A 1077 19.88 9.71 -12.76
N THR A 1078 19.32 8.90 -13.66
CA THR A 1078 19.58 7.47 -13.75
C THR A 1078 20.85 7.20 -14.55
N LYS A 1079 21.96 6.91 -13.85
CA LYS A 1079 23.25 6.55 -14.47
C LYS A 1079 23.35 5.03 -14.61
N ALA A 1080 23.44 4.51 -15.83
CA ALA A 1080 23.77 3.12 -16.09
C ALA A 1080 25.30 2.89 -16.01
N VAL A 1081 25.71 1.79 -15.38
CA VAL A 1081 27.11 1.36 -15.25
C VAL A 1081 27.22 -0.07 -15.75
N TYR A 1082 28.24 -0.33 -16.58
CA TYR A 1082 28.54 -1.65 -17.15
C TYR A 1082 29.95 -2.09 -16.70
N GLN A 1083 30.08 -3.36 -16.32
CA GLN A 1083 31.36 -3.98 -16.00
C GLN A 1083 31.47 -5.33 -16.71
N SER A 1084 32.51 -5.50 -17.55
CA SER A 1084 32.83 -6.78 -18.19
C SER A 1084 33.19 -7.84 -17.13
N LEU A 1085 32.78 -9.08 -17.39
CA LEU A 1085 33.02 -10.25 -16.53
C LEU A 1085 34.02 -11.26 -17.13
N ASP A 1086 34.66 -10.92 -18.25
CA ASP A 1086 35.36 -11.86 -19.16
C ASP A 1086 36.55 -12.62 -18.53
N ALA A 1087 37.00 -12.19 -17.34
CA ALA A 1087 38.11 -12.80 -16.62
C ALA A 1087 37.70 -13.73 -15.45
N ASN A 1088 36.44 -13.75 -15.00
CA ASN A 1088 36.03 -14.50 -13.79
C ASN A 1088 34.55 -14.95 -13.81
N GLN A 1089 34.28 -16.23 -14.03
CA GLN A 1089 33.03 -16.89 -13.59
C GLN A 1089 33.33 -18.26 -12.95
N PRO A 1090 33.41 -18.34 -11.61
CA PRO A 1090 33.52 -19.60 -10.87
C PRO A 1090 32.13 -20.13 -10.45
N TRP A 1091 31.07 -19.79 -11.19
CA TRP A 1091 29.70 -20.15 -10.88
C TRP A 1091 28.74 -20.18 -12.07
N ILE A 1092 27.94 -21.25 -12.09
CA ILE A 1092 26.69 -21.47 -12.83
C ILE A 1092 25.64 -21.52 -11.73
#